data_AF-A0A9D6ELQ9-F1
#
_entry.id   AF-A0A9D6ELQ9-F1
#
_cell.length_a   1.000
_cell.length_b   1.000
_cell.length_c   1.000
_cell.angle_alpha   90.00
_cell.angle_beta   90.00
_cell.angle_gamma   90.00
#
_symmetry.space_group_name_H-M   'P 1'
#
loop_
_entity.id
_entity.type
_entity.pdbx_description
1 polymer ?
#
loop_
_entity_poly.entity_id
_entity_poly.type
_entity_poly.pdbx_seq_one_letter_code
_entity_poly.pdbx_strand_id
1 'polypeptide(L)'
;MRCPQCQEENPPQAKFCNACGTRFHVLCPACAHANAPGSRFCSECGRALGDGVVSTPPTKFASPQSYVPRHLVERILTSRSALEGERKQVTVLFADLKGSMELLADRDPEDARKLLDPVLERMMEAVHRYEGTVNQVMGDGIMALFGAPLAHEDHAVRACYAALSMQEQVKRYAEEAQRTAGVPIHVRVGLNSGEVVVRSIGSDLHMDYTAVGQTTHLAARMEQMAMPGSVLLTADVLRLVEGHVLVKPLGSVPIKGLEAPIDVYELTGAGPARSRLQAAAARGLTRFVGRQGELEALRGALERAGAGQGQVVALVGEPGIGKSRLFWEFTRSHRTQGWLILESSSVSYGKATAHLPVIDLLKTYLQVEDGETTQRVREKVTGKALTLDERLKEIIPPLLWLLEALPDDDPFRSLDPRQRPGRILDAVKALLLRESQRQPLVLVFEDLHWIDSETQTLLDSLVEGLPTARLLLLVNYRPEYRHGWGGKTYYTQLRIYPLPPESCEEVLQALIGDDPGVAPLKHLLTDRTEGNPFFLEESVRSLVEARVLIGERGAYRLATPLQAIQVPATVQAVLAARIDRLDPEEKTLLQTAAVIGKDVPLPLLQAVADQPEDALRRGLAHLQAAEFLYETSLFPIPEYTFKHALTLEVAYGSLLQERRRALHARIVEAIERLYADRLAEHTDRLAHHAFRGEVWDKAVAYLHQSGASASPPTMASSFWWIGEHDRAVEAGKFELHVAADFRDFGGKVVANFRVGQAYHALGDYGQAVDFLGRAVGELEGDLAREHFGLIAPVSVLSRTWLVLCLSERGEFAEGIARGEEAARFAEAIDHPYSLMLTHFGIGSLHLLKGDLAKTIPALERSLALGRAASIPLLFPFVASSLGSAYALAGRVAEAVPLLEQGVEQAASMKLMALHSQRVAWLGEAHLLAGRRDSALQLAGWALNLSRQLKERANQAWALRLLGEIHLHSDAPDLERAEASYGEALALADELGMRPLAARCHLGLGRLCRTLGSSEQARAELSAAVEIFRSMEMTFWQARAEAFLNESPHRAGDRLVGHSGPVEPEEQRGRSRGRHAAPDLGRALGRIAQDEPVANEVVEGLGHVVIPRQGAVLAPLDVGPVLLLEVGPRQSDRLGAALGHADLPHHRQFRREGPSSSLQRRPVQPHLPPDRLKRCVGVDDPGIADLGRTFHGPVIVRGHPDRRVRALDGPQRGAGAGQPAVRRVERDRLPRPEPPDHLQVAEQSRDAFPL
;
A
#
# COMPACT_ATOMS: atom_id res chain seq x y z
N MET A 1 -48.30 -43.37 -42.67
CA MET A 1 -46.86 -43.74 -42.64
C MET A 1 -46.43 -43.97 -41.21
N ARG A 2 -45.71 -45.04 -40.88
CA ARG A 2 -45.21 -45.26 -39.51
C ARG A 2 -43.88 -44.55 -39.29
N CYS A 3 -43.67 -44.03 -38.08
CA CYS A 3 -42.39 -43.44 -37.70
C CYS A 3 -41.30 -44.51 -37.60
N PRO A 4 -40.15 -44.40 -38.28
CA PRO A 4 -39.07 -45.38 -38.16
C PRO A 4 -38.42 -45.40 -36.76
N GLN A 5 -38.55 -44.31 -35.99
CA GLN A 5 -37.95 -44.18 -34.65
C GLN A 5 -38.89 -44.54 -33.50
N CYS A 6 -40.21 -44.30 -33.62
CA CYS A 6 -41.18 -44.56 -32.54
C CYS A 6 -42.43 -45.35 -32.98
N GLN A 7 -42.44 -45.94 -34.18
CA GLN A 7 -43.51 -46.76 -34.78
C GLN A 7 -44.88 -46.06 -35.02
N GLU A 8 -45.13 -44.91 -34.40
CA GLU A 8 -46.39 -44.14 -34.44
C GLU A 8 -46.96 -43.92 -35.85
N GLU A 9 -48.29 -44.06 -36.02
CA GLU A 9 -48.95 -43.85 -37.30
C GLU A 9 -49.26 -42.38 -37.57
N ASN A 10 -48.60 -41.85 -38.60
CA ASN A 10 -48.70 -40.47 -39.04
C ASN A 10 -49.43 -40.37 -40.38
N PRO A 11 -50.18 -39.29 -40.66
CA PRO A 11 -50.87 -39.12 -41.94
C PRO A 11 -49.85 -39.02 -43.09
N PRO A 12 -50.18 -39.45 -44.33
CA PRO A 12 -49.19 -39.56 -45.44
C PRO A 12 -48.52 -38.26 -45.89
N GLN A 13 -49.00 -37.11 -45.43
CA GLN A 13 -48.50 -35.77 -45.79
C GLN A 13 -47.64 -35.15 -44.67
N ALA A 14 -47.40 -35.87 -43.58
CA ALA A 14 -46.64 -35.38 -42.43
C ALA A 14 -45.14 -35.22 -42.78
N LYS A 15 -44.60 -34.01 -42.58
CA LYS A 15 -43.15 -33.74 -42.77
C LYS A 15 -42.29 -34.21 -41.58
N PHE A 16 -42.93 -34.40 -40.43
CA PHE A 16 -42.35 -34.79 -39.15
C PHE A 16 -43.25 -35.83 -38.48
N CYS A 17 -42.71 -36.68 -37.61
CA CYS A 17 -43.53 -37.50 -36.71
C CYS A 17 -44.18 -36.61 -35.64
N ASN A 18 -45.50 -36.63 -35.55
CA ASN A 18 -46.28 -35.85 -34.58
C ASN A 18 -45.95 -36.18 -33.11
N ALA A 19 -45.48 -37.39 -32.82
CA ALA A 19 -45.15 -37.83 -31.46
C ALA A 19 -43.70 -37.56 -31.02
N CYS A 20 -42.73 -37.52 -31.95
CA CYS A 20 -41.30 -37.43 -31.60
C CYS A 20 -40.47 -36.47 -32.48
N GLY A 21 -41.09 -35.69 -33.36
CA GLY A 21 -40.42 -34.67 -34.19
C GLY A 21 -39.55 -35.19 -35.34
N THR A 22 -39.26 -36.50 -35.40
CA THR A 22 -38.42 -37.13 -36.43
C THR A 22 -38.84 -36.74 -37.85
N ARG A 23 -37.94 -36.15 -38.64
CA ARG A 23 -38.21 -35.73 -40.03
C ARG A 23 -38.40 -36.94 -40.94
N PHE A 24 -39.45 -36.93 -41.76
CA PHE A 24 -39.72 -37.99 -42.73
C PHE A 24 -38.98 -37.82 -44.06
N HIS A 25 -38.50 -36.62 -44.38
CA HIS A 25 -37.70 -36.31 -45.57
C HIS A 25 -36.65 -35.22 -45.29
N VAL A 26 -35.56 -35.23 -46.05
CA VAL A 26 -34.52 -34.19 -46.05
C VAL A 26 -34.50 -33.50 -47.42
N LEU A 27 -34.86 -32.22 -47.46
CA LEU A 27 -34.86 -31.42 -48.69
C LEU A 27 -33.41 -31.03 -49.04
N CYS A 28 -33.03 -31.14 -50.31
CA CYS A 28 -31.72 -30.71 -50.76
C CYS A 28 -31.61 -29.17 -50.76
N PRO A 29 -30.56 -28.57 -50.15
CA PRO A 29 -30.39 -27.11 -50.15
C PRO A 29 -30.05 -26.53 -51.54
N ALA A 30 -29.64 -27.37 -52.51
CA ALA A 30 -29.29 -26.92 -53.86
C ALA A 30 -30.40 -27.11 -54.91
N CYS A 31 -31.24 -28.14 -54.81
CA CYS A 31 -32.31 -28.43 -55.79
C CYS A 31 -33.71 -28.67 -55.18
N ALA A 32 -33.88 -28.51 -53.87
CA ALA A 32 -35.12 -28.78 -53.12
C ALA A 32 -35.70 -30.21 -53.19
N HIS A 33 -35.05 -31.16 -53.87
CA HIS A 33 -35.49 -32.57 -53.93
C HIS A 33 -35.65 -33.20 -52.55
N ALA A 34 -36.68 -34.03 -52.35
CA ALA A 34 -37.01 -34.66 -51.08
C ALA A 34 -36.34 -36.05 -50.94
N ASN A 35 -35.23 -36.09 -50.22
CA ASN A 35 -34.42 -37.29 -50.00
C ASN A 35 -34.89 -38.04 -48.74
N ALA A 36 -34.51 -39.32 -48.60
CA ALA A 36 -34.85 -40.11 -47.42
C ALA A 36 -34.07 -39.64 -46.17
N PRO A 37 -34.60 -39.84 -44.94
CA PRO A 37 -33.86 -39.55 -43.72
C PRO A 37 -32.55 -40.33 -43.65
N GLY A 38 -31.44 -39.65 -43.36
CA GLY A 38 -30.11 -40.26 -43.33
C GLY A 38 -29.36 -40.31 -44.67
N SER A 39 -29.97 -39.88 -45.78
CA SER A 39 -29.26 -39.69 -47.06
C SER A 39 -28.13 -38.66 -46.89
N ARG A 40 -26.87 -39.06 -47.11
CA ARG A 40 -25.70 -38.17 -46.99
C ARG A 40 -25.53 -37.22 -48.20
N PHE A 41 -26.02 -37.64 -49.37
CA PHE A 41 -25.98 -36.90 -50.64
C PHE A 41 -27.35 -36.97 -51.31
N CYS A 42 -27.65 -35.97 -52.15
CA CYS A 42 -28.89 -35.92 -52.91
C CYS A 42 -28.91 -36.94 -54.04
N SER A 43 -29.98 -37.72 -54.12
CA SER A 43 -30.18 -38.74 -55.16
C SER A 43 -30.38 -38.17 -56.57
N GLU A 44 -30.63 -36.86 -56.70
CA GLU A 44 -30.87 -36.18 -57.98
C GLU A 44 -29.69 -35.29 -58.42
N CYS A 45 -29.11 -34.49 -57.52
CA CYS A 45 -28.02 -33.55 -57.85
C CYS A 45 -26.65 -33.86 -57.22
N GLY A 46 -26.51 -34.96 -56.46
CA GLY A 46 -25.26 -35.36 -55.80
C GLY A 46 -24.77 -34.47 -54.64
N ARG A 47 -25.38 -33.30 -54.41
CA ARG A 47 -24.98 -32.37 -53.32
C ARG A 47 -25.12 -33.03 -51.94
N ALA A 48 -24.14 -32.84 -51.07
CA ALA A 48 -24.21 -33.27 -49.67
C ALA A 48 -25.43 -32.66 -48.93
N LEU A 49 -26.02 -33.42 -48.00
CA LEU A 49 -27.31 -33.12 -47.36
C LEU A 49 -27.25 -32.86 -45.85
N GLY A 50 -26.05 -32.85 -45.25
CA GLY A 50 -25.85 -32.51 -43.86
C GLY A 50 -24.37 -32.31 -43.55
N ASP A 51 -24.10 -31.66 -42.41
CA ASP A 51 -22.77 -31.26 -41.95
C ASP A 51 -21.95 -32.43 -41.38
N GLY A 52 -21.94 -33.53 -42.13
CA GLY A 52 -21.26 -34.80 -41.83
C GLY A 52 -20.00 -34.98 -42.66
N VAL A 53 -19.12 -33.96 -42.69
CA VAL A 53 -17.75 -34.16 -43.18
C VAL A 53 -17.08 -35.12 -42.19
N VAL A 54 -16.82 -36.35 -42.64
CA VAL A 54 -15.87 -37.23 -41.95
C VAL A 54 -14.49 -36.66 -42.24
N SER A 55 -14.09 -35.68 -41.43
CA SER A 55 -12.73 -35.18 -41.42
C SER A 55 -11.84 -36.30 -40.92
N THR A 56 -10.97 -36.81 -41.80
CA THR A 56 -9.61 -37.18 -41.37
C THR A 56 -9.12 -36.07 -40.44
N PRO A 57 -8.56 -36.38 -39.25
CA PRO A 57 -8.29 -35.38 -38.22
C PRO A 57 -7.51 -34.21 -38.85
N PRO A 58 -7.98 -32.97 -38.71
CA PRO A 58 -7.35 -31.84 -39.38
C PRO A 58 -5.92 -31.74 -38.87
N THR A 59 -4.96 -31.86 -39.78
CA THR A 59 -3.55 -31.61 -39.48
C THR A 59 -3.47 -30.18 -38.97
N LYS A 60 -3.06 -30.00 -37.70
CA LYS A 60 -3.18 -28.72 -36.95
C LYS A 60 -2.64 -27.50 -37.71
N PHE A 61 -1.66 -27.71 -38.58
CA PHE A 61 -0.93 -26.70 -39.34
C PHE A 61 -1.36 -26.58 -40.82
N ALA A 62 -2.47 -27.20 -41.24
CA ALA A 62 -2.89 -27.24 -42.66
C ALA A 62 -3.46 -25.93 -43.22
N SER A 63 -3.76 -24.94 -42.37
CA SER A 63 -4.32 -23.64 -42.78
C SER A 63 -3.97 -22.55 -41.77
N PRO A 64 -3.66 -21.31 -42.17
CA PRO A 64 -3.41 -20.22 -41.20
C PRO A 64 -4.55 -19.98 -40.21
N GLN A 65 -5.78 -20.23 -40.63
CA GLN A 65 -7.00 -20.06 -39.85
C GLN A 65 -7.14 -21.03 -38.66
N SER A 66 -6.36 -22.13 -38.61
CA SER A 66 -6.39 -23.07 -37.48
C SER A 66 -5.42 -22.68 -36.36
N TYR A 67 -4.57 -21.67 -36.54
CA TYR A 67 -3.59 -21.24 -35.53
C TYR A 67 -3.54 -19.74 -35.23
N VAL A 68 -4.01 -18.85 -36.12
CA VAL A 68 -4.14 -17.41 -35.80
C VAL A 68 -5.34 -17.17 -34.88
N PRO A 69 -5.18 -16.53 -33.70
CA PRO A 69 -6.28 -16.21 -32.78
C PRO A 69 -7.42 -15.40 -33.44
N ARG A 70 -8.68 -15.70 -33.08
CA ARG A 70 -9.86 -15.09 -33.72
C ARG A 70 -9.88 -13.55 -33.63
N HIS A 71 -9.49 -12.97 -32.50
CA HIS A 71 -9.40 -11.52 -32.34
C HIS A 71 -8.38 -10.86 -33.29
N LEU A 72 -7.32 -11.57 -33.69
CA LEU A 72 -6.37 -11.06 -34.69
C LEU A 72 -7.04 -11.04 -36.08
N VAL A 73 -7.78 -12.09 -36.44
CA VAL A 73 -8.57 -12.12 -37.68
C VAL A 73 -9.61 -10.97 -37.71
N GLU A 74 -10.28 -10.69 -36.60
CA GLU A 74 -11.24 -9.58 -36.48
C GLU A 74 -10.57 -8.19 -36.56
N ARG A 75 -9.41 -7.99 -35.91
CA ARG A 75 -8.60 -6.76 -36.03
C ARG A 75 -8.06 -6.54 -37.45
N ILE A 76 -7.75 -7.62 -38.16
CA ILE A 76 -7.33 -7.56 -39.58
C ILE A 76 -8.49 -7.13 -40.47
N LEU A 77 -9.65 -7.79 -40.35
CA LEU A 77 -10.84 -7.51 -41.16
C LEU A 77 -11.45 -6.11 -40.92
N THR A 78 -11.17 -5.48 -39.78
CA THR A 78 -11.56 -4.09 -39.50
C THR A 78 -10.58 -3.05 -40.06
N SER A 79 -9.37 -3.45 -40.48
CA SER A 79 -8.37 -2.55 -41.08
C SER A 79 -8.56 -2.42 -42.61
N ARG A 80 -9.21 -1.34 -43.04
CA ARG A 80 -9.60 -1.13 -44.45
C ARG A 80 -8.42 -1.06 -45.44
N SER A 81 -7.22 -0.70 -44.99
CA SER A 81 -6.03 -0.55 -45.84
C SER A 81 -5.33 -1.87 -46.20
N ALA A 82 -5.57 -2.95 -45.44
CA ALA A 82 -4.90 -4.24 -45.64
C ALA A 82 -5.17 -4.88 -47.03
N LEU A 83 -6.21 -4.42 -47.73
CA LEU A 83 -6.65 -4.96 -49.02
C LEU A 83 -5.98 -4.34 -50.25
N GLU A 84 -5.36 -3.15 -50.15
CA GLU A 84 -4.79 -2.43 -51.32
C GLU A 84 -3.28 -2.67 -51.49
N GLY A 85 -2.61 -3.12 -50.43
CA GLY A 85 -1.19 -3.52 -50.44
C GLY A 85 -0.24 -2.37 -50.07
N GLU A 86 0.35 -2.47 -48.89
CA GLU A 86 1.03 -1.37 -48.19
C GLU A 86 2.52 -1.70 -47.98
N ARG A 87 3.40 -0.68 -48.01
CA ARG A 87 4.76 -0.82 -47.49
C ARG A 87 4.73 -0.63 -45.98
N LYS A 88 5.25 -1.58 -45.21
CA LYS A 88 5.40 -1.45 -43.76
C LYS A 88 6.82 -1.77 -43.34
N GLN A 89 7.34 -1.00 -42.39
CA GLN A 89 8.50 -1.37 -41.60
C GLN A 89 8.08 -2.51 -40.67
N VAL A 90 8.81 -3.62 -40.70
CA VAL A 90 8.52 -4.82 -39.90
C VAL A 90 9.79 -5.39 -39.28
N THR A 91 9.64 -6.34 -38.36
CA THR A 91 10.69 -7.32 -38.03
C THR A 91 10.22 -8.71 -38.44
N VAL A 92 11.06 -9.39 -39.20
CA VAL A 92 10.86 -10.79 -39.62
C VAL A 92 11.62 -11.68 -38.65
N LEU A 93 10.94 -12.70 -38.13
CA LEU A 93 11.50 -13.75 -37.28
C LEU A 93 11.42 -15.09 -38.03
N PHE A 94 12.56 -15.73 -38.22
CA PHE A 94 12.64 -17.15 -38.61
C PHE A 94 13.09 -17.97 -37.40
N ALA A 95 12.43 -19.09 -37.15
CA ALA A 95 12.85 -20.06 -36.15
C ALA A 95 12.83 -21.47 -36.73
N ASP A 96 13.81 -22.30 -36.37
CA ASP A 96 14.03 -23.62 -36.94
C ASP A 96 14.56 -24.63 -35.91
N LEU A 97 14.21 -25.91 -36.06
CA LEU A 97 14.62 -27.00 -35.16
C LEU A 97 15.87 -27.71 -35.69
N LYS A 98 17.02 -27.45 -35.05
CA LYS A 98 18.28 -28.06 -35.50
C LYS A 98 18.22 -29.59 -35.39
N GLY A 99 18.57 -30.26 -36.49
CA GLY A 99 18.77 -31.70 -36.53
C GLY A 99 17.50 -32.50 -36.78
N SER A 100 16.39 -31.85 -37.14
CA SER A 100 15.13 -32.48 -37.52
C SER A 100 15.31 -33.72 -38.40
N MET A 101 16.03 -33.64 -39.51
CA MET A 101 16.28 -34.79 -40.39
C MET A 101 16.99 -35.97 -39.71
N GLU A 102 17.86 -35.73 -38.74
CA GLU A 102 18.52 -36.77 -37.94
C GLU A 102 17.57 -37.35 -36.87
N LEU A 103 16.72 -36.50 -36.29
CA LEU A 103 15.66 -36.88 -35.34
C LEU A 103 14.52 -37.67 -36.00
N LEU A 104 14.34 -37.50 -37.30
CA LEU A 104 13.31 -38.13 -38.13
C LEU A 104 13.77 -39.42 -38.82
N ALA A 105 15.08 -39.62 -39.03
CA ALA A 105 15.63 -40.68 -39.89
C ALA A 105 15.21 -42.10 -39.48
N ASP A 106 15.21 -42.39 -38.18
CA ASP A 106 14.92 -43.72 -37.60
C ASP A 106 13.53 -43.78 -36.93
N ARG A 107 12.59 -42.90 -37.28
CA ARG A 107 11.27 -42.80 -36.62
C ARG A 107 10.09 -42.90 -37.59
N ASP A 108 8.98 -43.44 -37.10
CA ASP A 108 7.71 -43.40 -37.81
C ASP A 108 7.18 -41.95 -37.92
N PRO A 109 6.56 -41.54 -39.05
CA PRO A 109 5.99 -40.20 -39.23
C PRO A 109 4.97 -39.74 -38.17
N GLU A 110 4.30 -40.65 -37.45
CA GLU A 110 3.45 -40.29 -36.31
C GLU A 110 4.26 -40.00 -35.04
N ASP A 111 5.30 -40.78 -34.75
CA ASP A 111 6.17 -40.56 -33.58
C ASP A 111 7.10 -39.36 -33.77
N ALA A 112 7.47 -39.08 -35.02
CA ALA A 112 8.03 -37.81 -35.46
C ALA A 112 7.13 -36.62 -35.08
N ARG A 113 5.84 -36.66 -35.45
CA ARG A 113 4.88 -35.60 -35.11
C ARG A 113 4.69 -35.42 -33.60
N LYS A 114 4.63 -36.51 -32.83
CA LYS A 114 4.52 -36.46 -31.36
C LYS A 114 5.70 -35.71 -30.71
N LEU A 115 6.86 -35.62 -31.38
CA LEU A 115 8.02 -34.84 -30.95
C LEU A 115 8.02 -33.40 -31.48
N LEU A 116 7.61 -33.18 -32.74
CA LEU A 116 7.68 -31.86 -33.39
C LEU A 116 6.49 -30.96 -33.06
N ASP A 117 5.26 -31.47 -33.06
CA ASP A 117 4.04 -30.69 -32.83
C ASP A 117 4.10 -29.88 -31.51
N PRO A 118 4.55 -30.43 -30.36
CA PRO A 118 4.66 -29.67 -29.10
C PRO A 118 5.72 -28.55 -29.12
N VAL A 119 6.74 -28.66 -29.99
CA VAL A 119 7.76 -27.63 -30.17
C VAL A 119 7.22 -26.51 -31.04
N LEU A 120 6.61 -26.85 -32.18
CA LEU A 120 5.91 -25.90 -33.06
C LEU A 120 4.87 -25.09 -32.28
N GLU A 121 4.05 -25.76 -31.46
CA GLU A 121 3.07 -25.10 -30.59
C GLU A 121 3.70 -24.06 -29.65
N ARG A 122 4.84 -24.37 -29.02
CA ARG A 122 5.58 -23.42 -28.15
C ARG A 122 6.20 -22.26 -28.92
N MET A 123 6.74 -22.52 -30.12
CA MET A 123 7.27 -21.45 -30.98
C MET A 123 6.15 -20.51 -31.43
N MET A 124 4.97 -21.05 -31.74
CA MET A 124 3.80 -20.26 -32.17
C MET A 124 3.14 -19.53 -30.99
N GLU A 125 3.06 -20.14 -29.80
CA GLU A 125 2.61 -19.48 -28.58
C GLU A 125 3.55 -18.32 -28.21
N ALA A 126 4.87 -18.53 -28.28
CA ALA A 126 5.86 -17.48 -28.09
C ALA A 126 5.70 -16.33 -29.09
N VAL A 127 5.37 -16.58 -30.36
CA VAL A 127 5.08 -15.51 -31.33
C VAL A 127 3.80 -14.74 -30.96
N HIS A 128 2.68 -15.44 -30.72
CA HIS A 128 1.39 -14.80 -30.41
C HIS A 128 1.37 -14.07 -29.06
N ARG A 129 2.18 -14.51 -28.07
CA ARG A 129 2.31 -13.84 -26.76
C ARG A 129 2.82 -12.41 -26.88
N TYR A 130 3.65 -12.12 -27.88
CA TYR A 130 4.21 -10.80 -28.18
C TYR A 130 3.52 -10.12 -29.37
N GLU A 131 2.26 -10.50 -29.65
CA GLU A 131 1.41 -9.99 -30.75
C GLU A 131 2.01 -10.13 -32.17
N GLY A 132 3.01 -10.98 -32.33
CA GLY A 132 3.51 -11.37 -33.66
C GLY A 132 2.48 -12.23 -34.39
N THR A 133 2.47 -12.14 -35.72
CA THR A 133 1.65 -12.99 -36.58
C THR A 133 2.52 -14.09 -37.19
N VAL A 134 2.21 -15.36 -36.88
CA VAL A 134 2.80 -16.50 -37.61
C VAL A 134 2.26 -16.46 -39.04
N ASN A 135 3.15 -16.28 -40.03
CA ASN A 135 2.79 -16.17 -41.44
C ASN A 135 2.85 -17.54 -42.13
N GLN A 136 3.87 -18.34 -41.81
CA GLN A 136 4.07 -19.66 -42.43
C GLN A 136 4.69 -20.64 -41.43
N VAL A 137 4.20 -21.88 -41.44
CA VAL A 137 4.86 -23.03 -40.82
C VAL A 137 5.63 -23.78 -41.92
N MET A 138 6.91 -24.04 -41.70
CA MET A 138 7.86 -24.54 -42.70
C MET A 138 8.32 -25.97 -42.37
N GLY A 139 7.36 -26.84 -42.00
CA GLY A 139 7.64 -28.20 -41.54
C GLY A 139 8.05 -28.20 -40.07
N ASP A 140 9.35 -28.08 -39.82
CA ASP A 140 10.01 -28.08 -38.51
C ASP A 140 10.35 -26.67 -37.98
N GLY A 141 10.29 -25.65 -38.84
CA GLY A 141 10.43 -24.24 -38.48
C GLY A 141 9.17 -23.39 -38.66
N ILE A 142 9.23 -22.11 -38.25
CA ILE A 142 8.19 -21.10 -38.48
C ILE A 142 8.78 -19.76 -38.96
N MET A 143 8.00 -19.03 -39.76
CA MET A 143 8.24 -17.63 -40.12
C MET A 143 7.13 -16.75 -39.54
N ALA A 144 7.51 -15.71 -38.79
CA ALA A 144 6.62 -14.76 -38.15
C ALA A 144 6.97 -13.31 -38.49
N LEU A 145 5.95 -12.44 -38.44
CA LEU A 145 6.03 -11.01 -38.73
C LEU A 145 5.56 -10.20 -37.51
N PHE A 146 6.31 -9.14 -37.19
CA PHE A 146 5.98 -8.14 -36.16
C PHE A 146 5.95 -6.76 -36.84
N GLY A 147 4.93 -5.94 -36.56
CA GLY A 147 4.68 -4.67 -37.27
C GLY A 147 3.82 -4.80 -38.55
N ALA A 148 3.43 -6.02 -38.91
CA ALA A 148 2.37 -6.29 -39.89
C ALA A 148 1.57 -7.55 -39.47
N PRO A 149 0.25 -7.60 -39.73
CA PRO A 149 -0.59 -6.54 -40.32
C PRO A 149 -0.85 -5.35 -39.38
N LEU A 150 -0.86 -5.60 -38.06
CA LEU A 150 -0.89 -4.58 -37.02
C LEU A 150 0.45 -3.83 -37.01
N ALA A 151 0.40 -2.49 -37.12
CA ALA A 151 1.58 -1.66 -36.95
C ALA A 151 1.90 -1.49 -35.45
N HIS A 152 3.15 -1.70 -35.08
CA HIS A 152 3.67 -1.56 -33.73
C HIS A 152 5.00 -0.80 -33.80
N GLU A 153 5.16 0.29 -33.05
CA GLU A 153 6.41 1.06 -33.02
C GLU A 153 7.57 0.24 -32.42
N ASP A 154 7.25 -0.64 -31.47
CA ASP A 154 8.17 -1.54 -30.77
C ASP A 154 8.31 -2.92 -31.45
N HIS A 155 8.01 -3.03 -32.74
CA HIS A 155 7.98 -4.30 -33.49
C HIS A 155 9.28 -5.13 -33.39
N ALA A 156 10.44 -4.49 -33.33
CA ALA A 156 11.72 -5.16 -33.16
C ALA A 156 11.94 -5.68 -31.73
N VAL A 157 11.47 -4.93 -30.72
CA VAL A 157 11.55 -5.31 -29.30
C VAL A 157 10.65 -6.53 -29.04
N ARG A 158 9.39 -6.50 -29.54
CA ARG A 158 8.46 -7.63 -29.47
C ARG A 158 9.04 -8.90 -30.11
N ALA A 159 9.67 -8.77 -31.30
CA ALA A 159 10.30 -9.91 -31.97
C ALA A 159 11.51 -10.49 -31.20
N CYS A 160 12.35 -9.65 -30.59
CA CYS A 160 13.47 -10.11 -29.76
C CYS A 160 12.99 -10.86 -28.51
N TYR A 161 11.97 -10.36 -27.82
CA TYR A 161 11.41 -11.05 -26.66
C TYR A 161 10.65 -12.32 -27.01
N ALA A 162 9.97 -12.38 -28.16
CA ALA A 162 9.41 -13.61 -28.69
C ALA A 162 10.50 -14.68 -28.93
N ALA A 163 11.64 -14.29 -29.52
CA ALA A 163 12.78 -15.19 -29.73
C ALA A 163 13.40 -15.70 -28.41
N LEU A 164 13.54 -14.85 -27.40
CA LEU A 164 14.00 -15.25 -26.06
C LEU A 164 13.00 -16.18 -25.35
N SER A 165 11.70 -15.85 -25.42
CA SER A 165 10.64 -16.68 -24.84
C SER A 165 10.57 -18.05 -25.51
N MET A 166 10.76 -18.09 -26.83
CA MET A 166 10.82 -19.30 -27.62
C MET A 166 12.00 -20.20 -27.21
N GLN A 167 13.21 -19.65 -27.08
CA GLN A 167 14.38 -20.41 -26.63
C GLN A 167 14.15 -21.03 -25.24
N GLU A 168 13.65 -20.27 -24.27
CA GLU A 168 13.43 -20.77 -22.90
C GLU A 168 12.27 -21.79 -22.81
N GLN A 169 11.16 -21.57 -23.53
CA GLN A 169 10.05 -22.54 -23.59
C GLN A 169 10.46 -23.86 -24.23
N VAL A 170 11.21 -23.81 -25.33
CA VAL A 170 11.69 -25.02 -26.02
C VAL A 170 12.77 -25.72 -25.20
N LYS A 171 13.66 -24.98 -24.53
CA LYS A 171 14.68 -25.54 -23.61
C LYS A 171 14.04 -26.30 -22.45
N ARG A 172 13.01 -25.76 -21.79
CA ARG A 172 12.27 -26.47 -20.71
C ARG A 172 11.68 -27.79 -21.20
N TYR A 173 11.10 -27.79 -22.40
CA TYR A 173 10.60 -29.01 -23.03
C TYR A 173 11.73 -29.97 -23.45
N ALA A 174 12.86 -29.46 -23.94
CA ALA A 174 14.04 -30.26 -24.25
C ALA A 174 14.59 -30.98 -23.02
N GLU A 175 14.62 -30.32 -21.85
CA GLU A 175 15.02 -30.95 -20.59
C GLU A 175 14.06 -32.08 -20.15
N GLU A 176 12.77 -32.01 -20.49
CA GLU A 176 11.78 -33.07 -20.27
C GLU A 176 11.92 -34.21 -21.30
N ALA A 177 12.05 -33.88 -22.59
CA ALA A 177 12.25 -34.82 -23.69
C ALA A 177 13.58 -35.59 -23.57
N GLN A 178 14.64 -34.94 -23.08
CA GLN A 178 15.93 -35.57 -22.80
C GLN A 178 15.85 -36.56 -21.63
N ARG A 179 14.98 -36.31 -20.63
CA ARG A 179 14.73 -37.22 -19.50
C ARG A 179 13.82 -38.40 -19.85
N THR A 180 12.87 -38.22 -20.76
CA THR A 180 11.83 -39.21 -21.09
C THR A 180 12.11 -40.01 -22.35
N ALA A 181 12.67 -39.39 -23.39
CA ALA A 181 12.94 -39.99 -24.70
C ALA A 181 14.44 -40.01 -25.09
N GLY A 182 15.32 -39.41 -24.28
CA GLY A 182 16.77 -39.40 -24.52
C GLY A 182 17.24 -38.42 -25.60
N VAL A 183 16.37 -37.51 -26.07
CA VAL A 183 16.60 -36.66 -27.25
C VAL A 183 17.00 -35.23 -26.88
N PRO A 184 18.10 -34.67 -27.43
CA PRO A 184 18.40 -33.25 -27.34
C PRO A 184 17.57 -32.46 -28.38
N ILE A 185 16.87 -31.43 -27.93
CA ILE A 185 16.07 -30.53 -28.78
C ILE A 185 16.63 -29.11 -28.66
N HIS A 186 16.95 -28.48 -29.79
CA HIS A 186 17.45 -27.11 -29.85
C HIS A 186 16.84 -26.36 -31.04
N VAL A 187 16.42 -25.12 -30.81
CA VAL A 187 15.99 -24.21 -31.88
C VAL A 187 17.06 -23.15 -32.18
N ARG A 188 17.04 -22.66 -33.41
CA ARG A 188 17.79 -21.52 -33.92
C ARG A 188 16.79 -20.41 -34.24
N VAL A 189 17.15 -19.15 -34.02
CA VAL A 189 16.27 -18.02 -34.37
C VAL A 189 17.07 -16.91 -35.04
N GLY A 190 16.51 -16.33 -36.10
CA GLY A 190 17.07 -15.23 -36.88
C GLY A 190 16.12 -14.06 -36.99
N LEU A 191 16.63 -12.86 -36.74
CA LEU A 191 15.87 -11.61 -36.73
C LEU A 191 16.45 -10.61 -37.73
N ASN A 192 15.60 -9.98 -38.54
CA ASN A 192 15.96 -8.79 -39.30
C ASN A 192 14.79 -7.80 -39.42
N SER A 193 15.09 -6.50 -39.40
CA SER A 193 14.12 -5.41 -39.57
C SER A 193 14.28 -4.71 -40.92
N GLY A 194 13.20 -4.12 -41.43
CA GLY A 194 13.20 -3.36 -42.68
C GLY A 194 11.83 -3.26 -43.34
N GLU A 195 11.75 -2.56 -44.47
CA GLU A 195 10.52 -2.50 -45.26
C GLU A 195 10.18 -3.88 -45.87
N VAL A 196 8.89 -4.20 -45.88
CA VAL A 196 8.29 -5.24 -46.74
C VAL A 196 7.04 -4.69 -47.42
N VAL A 197 6.71 -5.22 -48.59
CA VAL A 197 5.42 -4.97 -49.26
C VAL A 197 4.44 -6.05 -48.83
N VAL A 198 3.36 -5.64 -48.16
CA VAL A 198 2.19 -6.48 -47.88
C VAL A 198 1.27 -6.48 -49.10
N ARG A 199 0.68 -7.64 -49.44
CA ARG A 199 -0.43 -7.76 -50.40
C ARG A 199 -1.35 -8.90 -49.97
N SER A 200 -2.64 -8.76 -50.25
CA SER A 200 -3.61 -9.85 -50.25
C SER A 200 -3.64 -10.51 -51.64
N ILE A 201 -3.73 -11.85 -51.68
CA ILE A 201 -3.87 -12.63 -52.92
C ILE A 201 -4.90 -13.75 -52.69
N GLY A 202 -6.18 -13.42 -52.84
CA GLY A 202 -7.27 -14.40 -52.70
C GLY A 202 -8.62 -13.75 -52.41
N SER A 203 -9.71 -14.42 -52.81
CA SER A 203 -11.08 -14.09 -52.38
C SER A 203 -11.55 -14.94 -51.20
N ASP A 204 -10.87 -16.05 -50.92
CA ASP A 204 -10.95 -16.77 -49.65
C ASP A 204 -9.99 -16.14 -48.63
N LEU A 205 -10.14 -16.49 -47.36
CA LEU A 205 -9.31 -16.02 -46.23
C LEU A 205 -7.87 -16.60 -46.22
N HIS A 206 -7.24 -16.72 -47.40
CA HIS A 206 -5.79 -16.79 -47.57
C HIS A 206 -5.28 -15.38 -47.86
N MET A 207 -4.60 -14.77 -46.88
CA MET A 207 -3.64 -13.72 -47.17
C MET A 207 -2.25 -14.34 -47.09
N ASP A 208 -1.78 -14.85 -48.23
CA ASP A 208 -0.38 -15.25 -48.39
C ASP A 208 0.48 -13.96 -48.37
N TYR A 209 0.97 -13.57 -47.19
CA TYR A 209 1.89 -12.44 -47.07
C TYR A 209 3.25 -12.83 -47.68
N THR A 210 3.35 -12.74 -49.01
CA THR A 210 4.61 -12.88 -49.73
C THR A 210 5.49 -11.67 -49.45
N ALA A 211 6.17 -11.69 -48.31
CA ALA A 211 7.17 -10.71 -47.90
C ALA A 211 8.44 -10.84 -48.77
N VAL A 212 8.31 -10.56 -50.07
CA VAL A 212 9.40 -10.63 -51.05
C VAL A 212 10.34 -9.45 -50.84
N GLY A 213 11.52 -9.71 -50.30
CA GLY A 213 12.53 -8.67 -50.08
C GLY A 213 13.81 -9.19 -49.44
N GLN A 214 14.85 -8.37 -49.55
CA GLN A 214 16.13 -8.57 -48.86
C GLN A 214 15.94 -8.74 -47.34
N THR A 215 14.97 -8.02 -46.76
CA THR A 215 14.58 -8.07 -45.34
C THR A 215 14.33 -9.49 -44.84
N THR A 216 13.51 -10.26 -45.57
CA THR A 216 13.08 -11.62 -45.24
C THR A 216 14.23 -12.62 -45.43
N HIS A 217 14.95 -12.52 -46.54
CA HIS A 217 16.11 -13.37 -46.80
C HIS A 217 17.21 -13.19 -45.74
N LEU A 218 17.38 -11.97 -45.22
CA LEU A 218 18.41 -11.68 -44.23
C LEU A 218 18.06 -12.27 -42.85
N ALA A 219 16.80 -12.23 -42.42
CA ALA A 219 16.34 -12.92 -41.21
C ALA A 219 16.56 -14.44 -41.30
N ALA A 220 16.24 -15.05 -42.45
CA ALA A 220 16.51 -16.47 -42.68
C ALA A 220 18.01 -16.81 -42.69
N ARG A 221 18.89 -15.89 -43.13
CA ARG A 221 20.36 -16.08 -42.99
C ARG A 221 20.83 -15.99 -41.55
N MET A 222 20.24 -15.11 -40.73
CA MET A 222 20.55 -15.04 -39.30
C MET A 222 20.19 -16.34 -38.57
N GLU A 223 19.06 -16.97 -38.91
CA GLU A 223 18.69 -18.30 -38.37
C GLU A 223 19.72 -19.34 -38.79
N GLN A 224 20.01 -19.46 -40.08
CA GLN A 224 20.90 -20.49 -40.62
C GLN A 224 22.33 -20.39 -40.08
N MET A 225 22.76 -19.18 -39.71
CA MET A 225 24.06 -18.89 -39.10
C MET A 225 24.08 -19.05 -37.57
N ALA A 226 22.91 -19.15 -36.92
CA ALA A 226 22.82 -19.28 -35.47
C ALA A 226 23.34 -20.63 -34.97
N MET A 227 24.07 -20.59 -33.85
CA MET A 227 24.41 -21.79 -33.09
C MET A 227 23.14 -22.39 -32.42
N PRO A 228 23.13 -23.68 -32.07
CA PRO A 228 21.96 -24.30 -31.44
C PRO A 228 21.68 -23.64 -30.09
N GLY A 229 20.45 -23.19 -29.87
CA GLY A 229 20.09 -22.47 -28.64
C GLY A 229 20.44 -20.97 -28.64
N SER A 230 20.89 -20.40 -29.77
CA SER A 230 21.20 -18.98 -29.91
C SER A 230 20.20 -18.24 -30.81
N VAL A 231 20.20 -16.92 -30.71
CA VAL A 231 19.38 -16.01 -31.53
C VAL A 231 20.32 -14.98 -32.15
N LEU A 232 20.29 -14.82 -33.48
CA LEU A 232 21.10 -13.81 -34.18
C LEU A 232 20.23 -12.68 -34.73
N LEU A 233 20.74 -11.45 -34.65
CA LEU A 233 20.12 -10.24 -35.18
C LEU A 233 21.13 -9.34 -35.91
N THR A 234 20.62 -8.52 -36.82
CA THR A 234 21.39 -7.56 -37.60
C THR A 234 21.52 -6.21 -36.91
N ALA A 235 22.45 -5.38 -37.36
CA ALA A 235 22.53 -3.97 -36.96
C ALA A 235 21.22 -3.18 -37.13
N ASP A 236 20.35 -3.58 -38.08
CA ASP A 236 19.06 -2.91 -38.34
C ASP A 236 18.00 -3.24 -37.29
N VAL A 237 18.05 -4.45 -36.70
CA VAL A 237 17.28 -4.78 -35.50
C VAL A 237 17.86 -4.02 -34.31
N LEU A 238 19.20 -4.04 -34.14
CA LEU A 238 19.87 -3.49 -32.96
C LEU A 238 19.52 -2.01 -32.71
N ARG A 239 19.52 -1.17 -33.77
CA ARG A 239 19.15 0.25 -33.67
C ARG A 239 17.69 0.50 -33.24
N LEU A 240 16.82 -0.51 -33.32
CA LEU A 240 15.42 -0.46 -32.89
C LEU A 240 15.17 -1.12 -31.53
N VAL A 241 16.20 -1.70 -30.90
CA VAL A 241 16.10 -2.41 -29.60
C VAL A 241 17.18 -2.01 -28.59
N GLU A 242 17.95 -0.96 -28.89
CA GLU A 242 19.04 -0.48 -28.03
C GLU A 242 18.51 -0.12 -26.62
N GLY A 243 19.16 -0.62 -25.58
CA GLY A 243 18.71 -0.51 -24.18
C GLY A 243 17.60 -1.48 -23.76
N HIS A 244 16.82 -2.04 -24.70
CA HIS A 244 15.75 -3.01 -24.43
C HIS A 244 16.25 -4.47 -24.38
N VAL A 245 17.43 -4.78 -24.94
CA VAL A 245 18.01 -6.13 -24.94
C VAL A 245 19.50 -6.12 -24.62
N LEU A 246 20.00 -7.25 -24.12
CA LEU A 246 21.42 -7.54 -23.99
C LEU A 246 21.90 -8.30 -25.23
N VAL A 247 22.91 -7.76 -25.91
CA VAL A 247 23.52 -8.36 -27.10
C VAL A 247 25.03 -8.50 -26.96
N LYS A 248 25.59 -9.49 -27.65
CA LYS A 248 27.02 -9.73 -27.81
C LYS A 248 27.40 -9.54 -29.29
N PRO A 249 28.33 -8.63 -29.63
CA PRO A 249 28.76 -8.46 -31.02
C PRO A 249 29.55 -9.68 -31.49
N LEU A 250 29.24 -10.17 -32.69
CA LEU A 250 30.03 -11.18 -33.41
C LEU A 250 30.91 -10.56 -34.50
N GLY A 251 30.68 -9.28 -34.82
CA GLY A 251 31.43 -8.50 -35.80
C GLY A 251 30.87 -8.61 -37.22
N SER A 252 31.62 -8.07 -38.19
CA SER A 252 31.20 -7.99 -39.59
C SER A 252 31.37 -9.33 -40.31
N VAL A 253 30.27 -9.97 -40.69
CA VAL A 253 30.27 -11.30 -41.32
C VAL A 253 29.89 -11.21 -42.80
N PRO A 254 30.64 -11.83 -43.73
CA PRO A 254 30.28 -11.87 -45.15
C PRO A 254 29.10 -12.83 -45.39
N ILE A 255 27.99 -12.32 -45.94
CA ILE A 255 26.78 -13.10 -46.19
C ILE A 255 26.62 -13.41 -47.68
N LYS A 256 26.42 -14.70 -48.01
CA LYS A 256 26.24 -15.18 -49.39
C LYS A 256 25.00 -14.55 -50.04
N GLY A 257 25.23 -13.54 -50.88
CA GLY A 257 24.21 -12.77 -51.60
C GLY A 257 24.32 -11.26 -51.41
N LEU A 258 25.23 -10.77 -50.55
CA LEU A 258 25.55 -9.36 -50.38
C LEU A 258 27.02 -9.11 -50.74
N GLU A 259 27.34 -7.95 -51.32
CA GLU A 259 28.71 -7.58 -51.70
C GLU A 259 29.54 -7.06 -50.51
N ALA A 260 28.89 -6.48 -49.51
CA ALA A 260 29.49 -6.03 -48.26
C ALA A 260 29.20 -7.03 -47.11
N PRO A 261 30.15 -7.24 -46.17
CA PRO A 261 29.84 -7.88 -44.90
C PRO A 261 28.93 -6.99 -44.05
N ILE A 262 28.14 -7.59 -43.17
CA ILE A 262 27.27 -6.85 -42.23
C ILE A 262 27.58 -7.22 -40.78
N ASP A 263 27.35 -6.29 -39.85
CA ASP A 263 27.54 -6.57 -38.43
C ASP A 263 26.40 -7.43 -37.87
N VAL A 264 26.80 -8.54 -37.24
CA VAL A 264 25.91 -9.54 -36.64
C VAL A 264 26.09 -9.56 -35.13
N TYR A 265 24.99 -9.70 -34.41
CA TYR A 265 24.95 -9.72 -32.95
C TYR A 265 24.17 -10.94 -32.46
N GLU A 266 24.65 -11.54 -31.38
CA GLU A 266 23.96 -12.61 -30.65
C GLU A 266 23.11 -11.97 -29.55
N LEU A 267 21.80 -12.26 -29.54
CA LEU A 267 20.87 -11.81 -28.52
C LEU A 267 20.98 -12.72 -27.29
N THR A 268 21.45 -12.17 -26.18
CA THR A 268 21.81 -12.93 -24.97
C THR A 268 20.82 -12.78 -23.80
N GLY A 269 19.89 -11.81 -23.85
CA GLY A 269 18.88 -11.62 -22.81
C GLY A 269 18.07 -10.33 -22.95
N ALA A 270 17.13 -10.10 -22.03
CA ALA A 270 16.38 -8.85 -21.94
C ALA A 270 17.19 -7.73 -21.26
N GLY A 271 16.95 -6.48 -21.65
CA GLY A 271 17.62 -5.29 -21.10
C GLY A 271 17.00 -4.77 -19.80
N PRO A 272 17.72 -3.94 -19.03
CA PRO A 272 17.30 -3.50 -17.70
C PRO A 272 16.24 -2.37 -17.68
N ALA A 273 15.60 -2.06 -18.81
CA ALA A 273 14.72 -0.91 -18.98
C ALA A 273 13.32 -1.08 -18.35
N ARG A 274 13.26 -1.21 -17.01
CA ARG A 274 12.03 -1.54 -16.24
C ARG A 274 11.18 -0.35 -15.76
N SER A 275 11.62 0.92 -15.88
CA SER A 275 10.97 2.03 -15.17
C SER A 275 9.81 2.72 -15.93
N ARG A 276 8.79 3.20 -15.19
CA ARG A 276 7.60 3.92 -15.72
C ARG A 276 7.96 5.03 -16.72
N LEU A 277 9.03 5.77 -16.44
CA LEU A 277 9.46 6.89 -17.30
C LEU A 277 10.30 6.41 -18.50
N GLN A 278 10.88 5.22 -18.44
CA GLN A 278 11.57 4.58 -19.57
C GLN A 278 10.52 4.03 -20.57
N ALA A 279 9.41 3.46 -20.09
CA ALA A 279 8.25 3.11 -20.94
C ALA A 279 7.62 4.35 -21.61
N ALA A 280 7.52 5.49 -20.90
CA ALA A 280 7.08 6.75 -21.48
C ALA A 280 8.11 7.36 -22.47
N ALA A 281 9.42 7.11 -22.28
CA ALA A 281 10.47 7.55 -23.20
C ALA A 281 10.37 6.89 -24.58
N ALA A 282 10.00 5.61 -24.64
CA ALA A 282 9.84 4.87 -25.89
C ALA A 282 8.77 5.46 -26.83
N ARG A 283 7.81 6.25 -26.32
CA ARG A 283 6.73 6.90 -27.09
C ARG A 283 6.90 8.41 -27.31
N GLY A 284 8.11 8.95 -27.08
CA GLY A 284 8.41 10.38 -27.29
C GLY A 284 7.92 11.28 -26.16
N LEU A 285 8.84 11.59 -25.24
CA LEU A 285 8.59 12.50 -24.11
C LEU A 285 8.38 13.96 -24.55
N THR A 286 7.61 14.70 -23.75
CA THR A 286 7.54 16.17 -23.84
C THR A 286 8.92 16.81 -23.67
N ARG A 287 9.16 17.92 -24.38
CA ARG A 287 10.42 18.67 -24.34
C ARG A 287 10.72 19.15 -22.92
N PHE A 288 11.93 18.87 -22.44
CA PHE A 288 12.36 19.30 -21.10
C PHE A 288 12.83 20.76 -21.12
N VAL A 289 12.18 21.61 -20.32
CA VAL A 289 12.39 23.07 -20.29
C VAL A 289 12.34 23.61 -18.86
N GLY A 290 12.93 24.80 -18.64
CA GLY A 290 12.81 25.54 -17.38
C GLY A 290 13.49 24.90 -16.16
N ARG A 291 14.52 24.08 -16.35
CA ARG A 291 15.17 23.25 -15.29
C ARG A 291 16.70 23.26 -15.30
N GLN A 292 17.29 24.20 -16.03
CA GLN A 292 18.74 24.29 -16.25
C GLN A 292 19.51 24.58 -14.95
N GLY A 293 18.92 25.31 -14.00
CA GLY A 293 19.54 25.59 -12.69
C GLY A 293 19.64 24.33 -11.81
N GLU A 294 18.58 23.53 -11.76
CA GLU A 294 18.55 22.29 -10.99
C GLU A 294 19.44 21.20 -11.63
N LEU A 295 19.52 21.14 -12.96
CA LEU A 295 20.48 20.29 -13.68
C LEU A 295 21.94 20.66 -13.35
N GLU A 296 22.30 21.95 -13.37
CA GLU A 296 23.67 22.38 -13.10
C GLU A 296 24.06 22.18 -11.62
N ALA A 297 23.08 22.27 -10.71
CA ALA A 297 23.28 21.90 -9.30
C ALA A 297 23.55 20.39 -9.11
N LEU A 298 22.79 19.52 -9.80
CA LEU A 298 23.03 18.07 -9.83
C LEU A 298 24.40 17.74 -10.45
N ARG A 299 24.78 18.42 -11.53
CA ARG A 299 26.10 18.31 -12.16
C ARG A 299 27.22 18.71 -11.18
N GLY A 300 27.08 19.82 -10.47
CA GLY A 300 28.06 20.24 -9.47
C GLY A 300 28.24 19.23 -8.33
N ALA A 301 27.17 18.51 -7.95
CA ALA A 301 27.25 17.40 -7.01
C ALA A 301 27.96 16.17 -7.60
N LEU A 302 27.70 15.83 -8.87
CA LEU A 302 28.39 14.75 -9.59
C LEU A 302 29.90 14.97 -9.68
N GLU A 303 30.32 16.20 -10.01
CA GLU A 303 31.75 16.55 -10.13
C GLU A 303 32.47 16.43 -8.78
N ARG A 304 31.83 16.84 -7.66
CA ARG A 304 32.37 16.64 -6.29
C ARG A 304 32.41 15.17 -5.87
N ALA A 305 31.33 14.42 -6.11
CA ALA A 305 31.28 12.99 -5.82
C ALA A 305 32.33 12.21 -6.63
N GLY A 306 32.56 12.57 -7.90
CA GLY A 306 33.61 11.96 -8.73
C GLY A 306 35.02 12.18 -8.17
N ALA A 307 35.26 13.34 -7.55
CA ALA A 307 36.49 13.67 -6.84
C ALA A 307 36.63 13.00 -5.46
N GLY A 308 35.69 12.14 -5.04
CA GLY A 308 35.70 11.43 -3.76
C GLY A 308 35.07 12.18 -2.59
N GLN A 309 34.42 13.32 -2.85
CA GLN A 309 33.63 14.06 -1.87
C GLN A 309 32.15 13.66 -2.04
N GLY A 310 31.76 12.49 -1.53
CA GLY A 310 30.42 11.95 -1.74
C GLY A 310 29.31 12.92 -1.33
N GLN A 311 28.18 12.90 -2.04
CA GLN A 311 27.12 13.91 -1.94
C GLN A 311 25.74 13.26 -1.79
N VAL A 312 24.83 13.95 -1.12
CA VAL A 312 23.38 13.68 -1.15
C VAL A 312 22.68 14.83 -1.84
N VAL A 313 21.82 14.56 -2.82
CA VAL A 313 20.92 15.56 -3.40
C VAL A 313 19.48 15.10 -3.29
N ALA A 314 18.65 15.90 -2.62
CA ALA A 314 17.23 15.64 -2.41
C ALA A 314 16.36 16.57 -3.28
N LEU A 315 15.55 15.99 -4.17
CA LEU A 315 14.51 16.72 -4.90
C LEU A 315 13.20 16.71 -4.10
N VAL A 316 12.68 17.90 -3.80
CA VAL A 316 11.48 18.06 -2.95
C VAL A 316 10.46 18.93 -3.66
N GLY A 317 9.22 18.49 -3.72
CA GLY A 317 8.11 19.22 -4.36
C GLY A 317 6.92 18.34 -4.65
N GLU A 318 5.92 18.91 -5.30
CA GLU A 318 4.59 18.30 -5.45
C GLU A 318 4.52 17.07 -6.37
N PRO A 319 3.42 16.30 -6.33
CA PRO A 319 3.08 15.34 -7.37
C PRO A 319 3.00 15.99 -8.76
N GLY A 320 3.48 15.30 -9.79
CA GLY A 320 3.45 15.79 -11.18
C GLY A 320 4.51 16.86 -11.54
N ILE A 321 5.17 17.48 -10.56
CA ILE A 321 6.05 18.66 -10.77
C ILE A 321 7.35 18.40 -11.57
N GLY A 322 7.65 17.14 -11.90
CA GLY A 322 8.78 16.73 -12.75
C GLY A 322 9.97 16.07 -12.04
N LYS A 323 9.88 15.73 -10.74
CA LYS A 323 11.00 15.16 -9.94
C LYS A 323 11.72 14.00 -10.65
N SER A 324 10.99 12.92 -10.99
CA SER A 324 11.57 11.76 -11.70
C SER A 324 12.10 12.10 -13.09
N ARG A 325 11.53 13.12 -13.76
CA ARG A 325 12.00 13.56 -15.08
C ARG A 325 13.35 14.26 -14.98
N LEU A 326 13.55 15.12 -13.99
CA LEU A 326 14.85 15.75 -13.74
C LEU A 326 15.94 14.69 -13.44
N PHE A 327 15.63 13.65 -12.66
CA PHE A 327 16.56 12.53 -12.46
C PHE A 327 16.83 11.73 -13.73
N TRP A 328 15.81 11.41 -14.53
CA TRP A 328 15.96 10.66 -15.77
C TRP A 328 16.82 11.38 -16.83
N GLU A 329 16.62 12.69 -17.00
CA GLU A 329 17.44 13.54 -17.88
C GLU A 329 18.90 13.59 -17.40
N PHE A 330 19.09 13.66 -16.08
CA PHE A 330 20.41 13.66 -15.46
C PHE A 330 21.13 12.30 -15.60
N THR A 331 20.49 11.18 -15.25
CA THR A 331 21.11 9.84 -15.28
C THR A 331 21.45 9.37 -16.70
N ARG A 332 20.75 9.88 -17.72
CA ARG A 332 20.99 9.59 -19.15
C ARG A 332 21.87 10.63 -19.86
N SER A 333 22.28 11.69 -19.16
CA SER A 333 23.16 12.70 -19.75
C SER A 333 24.54 12.11 -20.11
N HIS A 334 25.23 12.71 -21.07
CA HIS A 334 26.62 12.33 -21.39
C HIS A 334 27.61 12.54 -20.22
N ARG A 335 27.19 13.15 -19.10
CA ARG A 335 28.02 13.43 -17.92
C ARG A 335 28.09 12.25 -16.94
N THR A 336 27.12 11.35 -16.96
CA THR A 336 27.10 10.12 -16.16
C THR A 336 27.71 8.92 -16.88
N GLN A 337 28.21 9.09 -18.11
CA GLN A 337 28.97 8.06 -18.81
C GLN A 337 30.20 7.64 -17.98
N GLY A 338 30.37 6.32 -17.78
CA GLY A 338 31.42 5.76 -16.93
C GLY A 338 31.11 5.71 -15.43
N TRP A 339 29.91 6.11 -15.01
CA TRP A 339 29.38 5.84 -13.67
C TRP A 339 28.56 4.54 -13.67
N LEU A 340 28.63 3.79 -12.56
CA LEU A 340 27.61 2.78 -12.27
C LEU A 340 26.37 3.50 -11.73
N ILE A 341 25.20 3.27 -12.33
CA ILE A 341 23.93 3.86 -11.90
C ILE A 341 23.02 2.72 -11.41
N LEU A 342 22.48 2.85 -10.21
CA LEU A 342 21.48 1.94 -9.66
C LEU A 342 20.22 2.75 -9.32
N GLU A 343 19.14 2.52 -10.06
CA GLU A 343 17.84 3.16 -9.86
C GLU A 343 16.90 2.22 -9.05
N SER A 344 16.21 2.76 -8.04
CA SER A 344 15.19 2.07 -7.23
C SER A 344 14.01 3.01 -6.95
N SER A 345 12.79 2.47 -6.85
CA SER A 345 11.57 3.26 -6.63
C SER A 345 10.68 2.63 -5.56
N SER A 346 10.29 3.41 -4.56
CA SER A 346 9.32 2.95 -3.56
C SER A 346 7.90 2.84 -4.15
N VAL A 347 7.13 1.88 -3.64
CA VAL A 347 5.73 1.63 -4.03
C VAL A 347 4.80 1.90 -2.86
N SER A 348 3.54 2.26 -3.12
CA SER A 348 2.62 2.77 -2.07
C SER A 348 2.24 1.75 -0.99
N TYR A 349 2.45 0.45 -1.24
CA TYR A 349 2.33 -0.63 -0.26
C TYR A 349 3.67 -1.04 0.38
N GLY A 350 4.80 -0.48 -0.07
CA GLY A 350 6.16 -0.87 0.35
C GLY A 350 6.46 -0.66 1.83
N LYS A 351 5.71 0.20 2.52
CA LYS A 351 5.80 0.36 3.99
C LYS A 351 5.46 -0.92 4.79
N ALA A 352 4.85 -1.92 4.15
CA ALA A 352 4.59 -3.22 4.76
C ALA A 352 5.74 -4.23 4.63
N THR A 353 6.74 -3.95 3.77
CA THR A 353 7.81 -4.89 3.40
C THR A 353 9.17 -4.27 3.69
N ALA A 354 9.83 -4.78 4.74
CA ALA A 354 11.15 -4.29 5.14
C ALA A 354 12.17 -4.42 3.99
N HIS A 355 12.99 -3.38 3.80
CA HIS A 355 14.08 -3.35 2.82
C HIS A 355 13.70 -3.49 1.32
N LEU A 356 12.42 -3.49 0.92
CA LEU A 356 12.03 -3.73 -0.48
C LEU A 356 12.79 -2.88 -1.53
N PRO A 357 12.96 -1.55 -1.38
CA PRO A 357 13.72 -0.73 -2.33
C PRO A 357 15.22 -1.10 -2.38
N VAL A 358 15.75 -1.71 -1.32
CA VAL A 358 17.13 -2.18 -1.24
C VAL A 358 17.27 -3.56 -1.89
N ILE A 359 16.27 -4.43 -1.76
CA ILE A 359 16.19 -5.73 -2.45
C ILE A 359 16.20 -5.54 -3.97
N ASP A 360 15.38 -4.62 -4.50
CA ASP A 360 15.35 -4.31 -5.95
C ASP A 360 16.68 -3.73 -6.46
N LEU A 361 17.32 -2.87 -5.66
CA LEU A 361 18.64 -2.31 -5.95
C LEU A 361 19.73 -3.41 -5.97
N LEU A 362 19.69 -4.34 -5.01
CA LEU A 362 20.58 -5.49 -4.95
C LEU A 362 20.37 -6.44 -6.12
N LYS A 363 19.11 -6.82 -6.44
CA LYS A 363 18.77 -7.62 -7.63
C LYS A 363 19.39 -7.01 -8.89
N THR A 364 19.19 -5.71 -9.09
CA THR A 364 19.73 -4.96 -10.23
C THR A 364 21.27 -4.98 -10.27
N TYR A 365 21.94 -4.69 -9.16
CA TYR A 365 23.41 -4.67 -9.07
C TYR A 365 24.06 -6.06 -9.27
N LEU A 366 23.40 -7.10 -8.77
CA LEU A 366 23.84 -8.50 -8.82
C LEU A 366 23.40 -9.21 -10.10
N GLN A 367 22.57 -8.57 -10.93
CA GLN A 367 21.93 -9.13 -12.11
C GLN A 367 21.10 -10.39 -11.79
N VAL A 368 20.38 -10.39 -10.68
CA VAL A 368 19.44 -11.46 -10.30
C VAL A 368 18.11 -11.24 -11.01
N GLU A 369 17.60 -12.29 -11.65
CA GLU A 369 16.31 -12.26 -12.37
C GLU A 369 15.22 -12.95 -11.56
N ASP A 370 13.98 -12.50 -11.77
CA ASP A 370 12.82 -12.95 -10.98
C ASP A 370 12.42 -14.38 -11.40
N GLY A 371 12.45 -15.32 -10.44
CA GLY A 371 12.29 -16.76 -10.67
C GLY A 371 13.60 -17.55 -10.88
N GLU A 372 14.79 -16.94 -10.65
CA GLU A 372 16.04 -17.72 -10.57
C GLU A 372 16.09 -18.64 -9.35
N THR A 373 16.72 -19.81 -9.50
CA THR A 373 16.87 -20.74 -8.37
C THR A 373 17.80 -20.19 -7.29
N THR A 374 17.52 -20.50 -6.02
CA THR A 374 18.33 -19.99 -4.89
C THR A 374 19.82 -20.36 -5.00
N GLN A 375 20.17 -21.48 -5.64
CA GLN A 375 21.56 -21.79 -5.97
C GLN A 375 22.17 -20.75 -6.93
N ARG A 376 21.45 -20.36 -7.99
CA ARG A 376 21.96 -19.40 -8.97
C ARG A 376 22.12 -18.01 -8.38
N VAL A 377 21.21 -17.62 -7.49
CA VAL A 377 21.34 -16.39 -6.67
C VAL A 377 22.57 -16.47 -5.77
N ARG A 378 22.82 -17.60 -5.07
CA ARG A 378 24.04 -17.82 -4.27
C ARG A 378 25.32 -17.69 -5.08
N GLU A 379 25.36 -18.28 -6.28
CA GLU A 379 26.49 -18.18 -7.22
C GLU A 379 26.75 -16.73 -7.64
N LYS A 380 25.71 -15.98 -8.04
CA LYS A 380 25.82 -14.55 -8.44
C LYS A 380 26.31 -13.67 -7.29
N VAL A 381 25.70 -13.79 -6.09
CA VAL A 381 26.07 -13.00 -4.90
C VAL A 381 27.52 -13.26 -4.50
N THR A 382 27.90 -14.54 -4.36
CA THR A 382 29.24 -14.95 -3.94
C THR A 382 30.29 -14.54 -4.97
N GLY A 383 30.03 -14.81 -6.26
CA GLY A 383 30.91 -14.45 -7.36
C GLY A 383 31.15 -12.95 -7.46
N LYS A 384 30.09 -12.14 -7.40
CA LYS A 384 30.20 -10.66 -7.45
C LYS A 384 30.95 -10.11 -6.25
N ALA A 385 30.60 -10.52 -5.03
CA ALA A 385 31.21 -10.00 -3.80
C ALA A 385 32.72 -10.29 -3.76
N LEU A 386 33.14 -11.53 -4.02
CA LEU A 386 34.56 -11.91 -3.99
C LEU A 386 35.36 -11.35 -5.19
N THR A 387 34.70 -11.09 -6.33
CA THR A 387 35.33 -10.38 -7.48
C THR A 387 35.50 -8.88 -7.24
N LEU A 388 34.77 -8.32 -6.27
CA LEU A 388 34.95 -6.95 -5.80
C LEU A 388 36.06 -6.86 -4.74
N ASP A 389 35.97 -7.65 -3.66
CA ASP A 389 37.00 -7.80 -2.65
C ASP A 389 36.75 -9.08 -1.80
N GLU A 390 37.78 -9.90 -1.62
CA GLU A 390 37.75 -11.10 -0.77
C GLU A 390 37.31 -10.78 0.68
N ARG A 391 37.57 -9.56 1.18
CA ARG A 391 37.11 -9.10 2.50
C ARG A 391 35.60 -9.02 2.64
N LEU A 392 34.84 -9.02 1.53
CA LEU A 392 33.38 -9.02 1.55
C LEU A 392 32.78 -10.41 1.81
N LYS A 393 33.60 -11.45 2.03
CA LYS A 393 33.12 -12.80 2.37
C LYS A 393 32.14 -12.81 3.56
N GLU A 394 32.42 -12.04 4.61
CA GLU A 394 31.60 -11.97 5.82
C GLU A 394 30.23 -11.29 5.60
N ILE A 395 30.06 -10.53 4.51
CA ILE A 395 28.79 -9.86 4.17
C ILE A 395 27.90 -10.69 3.23
N ILE A 396 28.35 -11.87 2.78
CA ILE A 396 27.57 -12.74 1.90
C ILE A 396 26.29 -13.27 2.60
N PRO A 397 26.31 -13.83 3.82
CA PRO A 397 25.10 -14.36 4.45
C PRO A 397 23.98 -13.31 4.68
N PRO A 398 24.26 -12.08 5.16
CA PRO A 398 23.22 -11.04 5.24
C PRO A 398 22.62 -10.65 3.88
N LEU A 399 23.41 -10.64 2.79
CA LEU A 399 22.90 -10.37 1.44
C LEU A 399 22.06 -11.53 0.90
N LEU A 400 22.44 -12.77 1.20
CA LEU A 400 21.65 -13.96 0.85
C LEU A 400 20.35 -14.06 1.65
N TRP A 401 20.31 -13.53 2.88
CA TRP A 401 19.07 -13.40 3.65
C TRP A 401 18.10 -12.42 2.99
N LEU A 402 18.56 -11.23 2.57
CA LEU A 402 17.74 -10.24 1.85
C LEU A 402 17.21 -10.74 0.49
N LEU A 403 17.84 -11.75 -0.10
CA LEU A 403 17.48 -12.29 -1.41
C LEU A 403 16.86 -13.70 -1.32
N GLU A 404 16.38 -14.10 -0.13
CA GLU A 404 15.72 -15.38 0.17
C GLU A 404 16.53 -16.64 -0.26
N ALA A 405 17.84 -16.47 -0.47
CA ALA A 405 18.73 -17.46 -1.08
C ALA A 405 19.69 -18.12 -0.06
N LEU A 406 19.61 -17.77 1.22
CA LEU A 406 20.47 -18.30 2.27
C LEU A 406 20.26 -19.81 2.50
N PRO A 407 21.31 -20.64 2.64
CA PRO A 407 21.16 -22.06 3.02
C PRO A 407 20.46 -22.24 4.37
N ASP A 408 19.74 -23.36 4.56
CA ASP A 408 19.00 -23.64 5.80
C ASP A 408 19.92 -23.98 7.00
N ASP A 409 21.15 -24.41 6.73
CA ASP A 409 22.20 -24.72 7.69
C ASP A 409 23.11 -23.52 8.04
N ASP A 410 22.89 -22.34 7.44
CA ASP A 410 23.75 -21.17 7.63
C ASP A 410 23.61 -20.57 9.06
N PRO A 411 24.73 -20.36 9.80
CA PRO A 411 24.71 -19.75 11.14
C PRO A 411 24.02 -18.39 11.23
N PHE A 412 23.90 -17.62 10.14
CA PHE A 412 23.19 -16.35 10.13
C PHE A 412 21.70 -16.51 10.51
N ARG A 413 21.08 -17.67 10.20
CA ARG A 413 19.70 -17.99 10.57
C ARG A 413 19.50 -18.14 12.09
N SER A 414 20.55 -18.51 12.83
CA SER A 414 20.50 -18.75 14.28
C SER A 414 20.93 -17.55 15.12
N LEU A 415 21.33 -16.43 14.50
CA LEU A 415 21.58 -15.17 15.20
C LEU A 415 20.32 -14.64 15.91
N ASP A 416 20.53 -13.97 17.03
CA ASP A 416 19.49 -13.17 17.71
C ASP A 416 18.77 -12.24 16.71
N PRO A 417 17.43 -12.31 16.56
CA PRO A 417 16.67 -11.42 15.68
C PRO A 417 17.00 -9.94 15.87
N ARG A 418 17.35 -9.49 17.08
CA ARG A 418 17.75 -8.10 17.37
C ARG A 418 19.06 -7.68 16.69
N GLN A 419 19.91 -8.64 16.33
CA GLN A 419 21.22 -8.38 15.70
C GLN A 419 21.17 -8.43 14.16
N ARG A 420 20.19 -9.12 13.56
CA ARG A 420 20.12 -9.32 12.11
C ARG A 420 19.97 -8.01 11.31
N PRO A 421 19.09 -7.05 11.68
CA PRO A 421 18.95 -5.79 10.93
C PRO A 421 20.24 -4.98 10.85
N GLY A 422 21.01 -4.92 11.96
CA GLY A 422 22.32 -4.27 11.98
C GLY A 422 23.31 -4.92 11.03
N ARG A 423 23.39 -6.26 11.02
CA ARG A 423 24.25 -7.02 10.10
C ARG A 423 23.87 -6.85 8.62
N ILE A 424 22.57 -6.76 8.32
CA ILE A 424 22.05 -6.50 6.97
C ILE A 424 22.44 -5.09 6.50
N LEU A 425 22.22 -4.09 7.35
CA LEU A 425 22.57 -2.70 7.10
C LEU A 425 24.08 -2.51 6.89
N ASP A 426 24.92 -3.12 7.74
CA ASP A 426 26.38 -3.10 7.60
C ASP A 426 26.83 -3.78 6.29
N ALA A 427 26.20 -4.90 5.91
CA ALA A 427 26.53 -5.64 4.70
C ALA A 427 26.25 -4.82 3.42
N VAL A 428 25.05 -4.25 3.29
CA VAL A 428 24.70 -3.41 2.14
C VAL A 428 25.58 -2.15 2.07
N LYS A 429 25.83 -1.50 3.21
CA LYS A 429 26.72 -0.34 3.30
C LYS A 429 28.15 -0.68 2.90
N ALA A 430 28.70 -1.80 3.37
CA ALA A 430 30.03 -2.26 3.01
C ALA A 430 30.16 -2.57 1.50
N LEU A 431 29.16 -3.21 0.91
CA LEU A 431 29.11 -3.50 -0.53
C LEU A 431 29.16 -2.21 -1.37
N LEU A 432 28.25 -1.27 -1.10
CA LEU A 432 28.11 -0.01 -1.86
C LEU A 432 29.34 0.90 -1.70
N LEU A 433 29.88 1.03 -0.48
CA LEU A 433 31.08 1.82 -0.24
C LEU A 433 32.30 1.18 -0.90
N ARG A 434 32.44 -0.15 -0.92
CA ARG A 434 33.55 -0.83 -1.59
C ARG A 434 33.46 -0.75 -3.11
N GLU A 435 32.26 -0.80 -3.68
CA GLU A 435 32.04 -0.57 -5.12
C GLU A 435 32.43 0.87 -5.52
N SER A 436 32.11 1.88 -4.69
CA SER A 436 32.54 3.27 -4.93
C SER A 436 34.07 3.44 -4.98
N GLN A 437 34.82 2.57 -4.31
CA GLN A 437 36.29 2.54 -4.33
C GLN A 437 36.84 1.87 -5.60
N ARG A 438 36.02 1.11 -6.33
CA ARG A 438 36.35 0.56 -7.66
C ARG A 438 36.01 1.56 -8.76
N GLN A 439 34.75 2.01 -8.84
CA GLN A 439 34.25 2.94 -9.86
C GLN A 439 33.26 3.95 -9.23
N PRO A 440 33.03 5.14 -9.82
CA PRO A 440 32.10 6.11 -9.25
C PRO A 440 30.64 5.66 -9.40
N LEU A 441 29.82 5.91 -8.37
CA LEU A 441 28.50 5.30 -8.17
C LEU A 441 27.40 6.36 -8.00
N VAL A 442 26.33 6.28 -8.81
CA VAL A 442 25.08 7.02 -8.58
C VAL A 442 24.03 6.06 -8.05
N LEU A 443 23.45 6.36 -6.90
CA LEU A 443 22.31 5.65 -6.33
C LEU A 443 21.07 6.55 -6.42
N VAL A 444 19.98 6.06 -6.98
CA VAL A 444 18.72 6.81 -7.06
C VAL A 444 17.63 6.07 -6.28
N PHE A 445 17.04 6.72 -5.27
CA PHE A 445 15.86 6.24 -4.57
C PHE A 445 14.69 7.21 -4.79
N GLU A 446 13.72 6.80 -5.60
CA GLU A 446 12.50 7.58 -5.85
C GLU A 446 11.44 7.38 -4.77
N ASP A 447 10.67 8.45 -4.52
CA ASP A 447 9.47 8.47 -3.70
C ASP A 447 9.65 8.02 -2.22
N LEU A 448 10.69 8.53 -1.52
CA LEU A 448 11.03 8.12 -0.14
C LEU A 448 9.89 8.24 0.89
N HIS A 449 8.89 9.08 0.63
CA HIS A 449 7.66 9.14 1.42
C HIS A 449 6.91 7.79 1.57
N TRP A 450 7.26 6.78 0.75
CA TRP A 450 6.75 5.41 0.80
C TRP A 450 7.69 4.33 1.39
N ILE A 451 8.90 4.67 1.88
CA ILE A 451 9.80 3.65 2.48
C ILE A 451 9.34 3.18 3.86
N ASP A 452 9.78 1.97 4.20
CA ASP A 452 9.81 1.36 5.52
C ASP A 452 10.90 1.97 6.44
N SER A 453 10.75 1.77 7.74
CA SER A 453 11.67 2.26 8.79
C SER A 453 13.09 1.66 8.69
N GLU A 454 13.19 0.45 8.16
CA GLU A 454 14.41 -0.32 8.08
C GLU A 454 15.25 0.13 6.87
N THR A 455 14.63 0.45 5.72
CA THR A 455 15.24 1.21 4.62
C THR A 455 15.63 2.62 5.04
N GLN A 456 14.79 3.33 5.82
CA GLN A 456 15.14 4.65 6.37
C GLN A 456 16.45 4.57 7.17
N THR A 457 16.53 3.63 8.11
CA THR A 457 17.72 3.42 8.96
C THR A 457 18.96 3.06 8.13
N LEU A 458 18.80 2.30 7.05
CA LEU A 458 19.87 1.94 6.12
C LEU A 458 20.37 3.17 5.33
N LEU A 459 19.46 4.03 4.84
CA LEU A 459 19.82 5.28 4.19
C LEU A 459 20.51 6.25 5.16
N ASP A 460 20.01 6.39 6.40
CA ASP A 460 20.64 7.19 7.45
C ASP A 460 22.10 6.74 7.70
N SER A 461 22.32 5.43 7.87
CA SER A 461 23.66 4.88 8.04
C SER A 461 24.54 5.05 6.80
N LEU A 462 24.00 4.90 5.59
CA LEU A 462 24.75 5.11 4.35
C LEU A 462 25.23 6.56 4.24
N VAL A 463 24.38 7.54 4.58
CA VAL A 463 24.69 8.98 4.54
C VAL A 463 25.85 9.35 5.47
N GLU A 464 25.97 8.73 6.64
CA GLU A 464 27.16 8.92 7.52
C GLU A 464 28.46 8.36 6.90
N GLY A 465 28.38 7.45 5.93
CA GLY A 465 29.52 6.88 5.21
C GLY A 465 29.97 7.63 3.95
N LEU A 466 29.21 8.63 3.49
CA LEU A 466 29.46 9.31 2.20
C LEU A 466 30.66 10.27 2.12
N PRO A 467 31.14 10.97 3.17
CA PRO A 467 32.10 12.08 3.01
C PRO A 467 33.41 11.77 2.26
N THR A 468 33.81 10.51 2.18
CA THR A 468 35.03 10.04 1.50
C THR A 468 34.77 9.00 0.39
N ALA A 469 33.50 8.81 0.01
CA ALA A 469 33.08 7.87 -1.02
C ALA A 469 32.95 8.56 -2.40
N ARG A 470 33.20 7.84 -3.49
CA ARG A 470 32.86 8.32 -4.85
C ARG A 470 31.41 7.97 -5.19
N LEU A 471 30.49 8.52 -4.39
CA LEU A 471 29.09 8.13 -4.39
C LEU A 471 28.19 9.37 -4.37
N LEU A 472 27.29 9.47 -5.34
CA LEU A 472 26.22 10.46 -5.41
C LEU A 472 24.89 9.77 -5.07
N LEU A 473 24.33 10.09 -3.89
CA LEU A 473 23.01 9.61 -3.47
C LEU A 473 21.94 10.63 -3.90
N LEU A 474 21.11 10.24 -4.86
CA LEU A 474 19.96 10.99 -5.35
C LEU A 474 18.69 10.45 -4.71
N VAL A 475 17.91 11.34 -4.08
CA VAL A 475 16.63 10.98 -3.47
C VAL A 475 15.53 11.95 -3.87
N ASN A 476 14.27 11.49 -3.94
CA ASN A 476 13.15 12.42 -4.07
C ASN A 476 11.95 12.07 -3.17
N TYR A 477 11.21 13.10 -2.74
CA TYR A 477 10.09 12.96 -1.80
C TYR A 477 9.11 14.16 -1.86
N ARG A 478 7.98 14.04 -1.14
CA ARG A 478 6.99 15.11 -0.92
C ARG A 478 7.32 15.91 0.37
N PRO A 479 6.99 17.21 0.48
CA PRO A 479 7.46 18.10 1.56
C PRO A 479 7.20 17.64 3.00
N GLU A 480 6.21 16.79 3.23
CA GLU A 480 5.81 16.23 4.52
C GLU A 480 6.75 15.14 5.07
N TYR A 481 7.58 14.52 4.21
CA TYR A 481 8.57 13.52 4.61
C TYR A 481 9.76 14.15 5.37
N ARG A 482 10.26 13.44 6.40
CA ARG A 482 11.30 13.93 7.32
C ARG A 482 12.44 12.92 7.44
N HIS A 483 13.67 13.42 7.45
CA HIS A 483 14.91 12.65 7.61
C HIS A 483 15.96 13.50 8.36
N GLY A 484 17.05 12.87 8.83
CA GLY A 484 18.04 13.53 9.70
C GLY A 484 19.11 14.38 8.99
N TRP A 485 19.19 14.40 7.66
CA TRP A 485 20.40 14.81 6.94
C TRP A 485 20.54 16.31 6.72
N GLY A 486 19.53 17.11 7.05
CA GLY A 486 19.47 18.55 6.75
C GLY A 486 20.62 19.41 7.30
N GLY A 487 21.34 18.91 8.32
CA GLY A 487 22.54 19.58 8.88
C GLY A 487 23.89 19.12 8.31
N LYS A 488 23.93 18.24 7.31
CA LYS A 488 25.18 17.73 6.73
C LYS A 488 25.73 18.67 5.65
N THR A 489 27.02 18.98 5.69
CA THR A 489 27.69 19.87 4.71
C THR A 489 27.75 19.33 3.28
N TYR A 490 27.48 18.04 3.11
CA TYR A 490 27.45 17.31 1.84
C TYR A 490 26.02 16.93 1.40
N TYR A 491 25.00 17.46 2.08
CA TYR A 491 23.59 17.35 1.69
C TYR A 491 23.12 18.63 0.99
N THR A 492 22.47 18.48 -0.16
CA THR A 492 21.87 19.58 -0.93
C THR A 492 20.39 19.32 -1.15
N GLN A 493 19.52 20.26 -0.76
CA GLN A 493 18.09 20.17 -1.05
C GLN A 493 17.71 21.09 -2.21
N LEU A 494 17.18 20.50 -3.29
CA LEU A 494 16.62 21.24 -4.43
C LEU A 494 15.10 21.20 -4.33
N ARG A 495 14.48 22.36 -4.12
CA ARG A 495 13.02 22.50 -4.15
C ARG A 495 12.56 22.73 -5.59
N ILE A 496 11.73 21.83 -6.10
CA ILE A 496 11.18 21.88 -7.46
C ILE A 496 9.86 22.62 -7.42
N TYR A 497 9.91 23.91 -7.76
CA TYR A 497 8.76 24.79 -7.93
C TYR A 497 8.04 24.53 -9.27
N PRO A 498 6.81 25.01 -9.48
CA PRO A 498 6.16 24.98 -10.80
C PRO A 498 7.00 25.66 -11.89
N LEU A 499 6.69 25.36 -13.16
CA LEU A 499 7.36 26.02 -14.28
C LEU A 499 6.98 27.52 -14.33
N PRO A 500 7.92 28.41 -14.69
CA PRO A 500 7.58 29.80 -14.97
C PRO A 500 6.68 29.89 -16.22
N PRO A 501 5.87 30.95 -16.38
CA PRO A 501 4.94 31.09 -17.51
C PRO A 501 5.60 30.95 -18.89
N GLU A 502 6.83 31.42 -19.05
CA GLU A 502 7.63 31.28 -20.29
C GLU A 502 7.89 29.81 -20.65
N SER A 503 8.24 28.98 -19.67
CA SER A 503 8.42 27.53 -19.87
C SER A 503 7.08 26.78 -19.96
N CYS A 504 6.01 27.30 -19.38
CA CYS A 504 4.65 26.77 -19.60
C CYS A 504 4.24 26.98 -21.06
N GLU A 505 4.50 28.16 -21.61
CA GLU A 505 4.28 28.45 -23.03
C GLU A 505 5.15 27.56 -23.92
N GLU A 506 6.44 27.31 -23.62
CA GLU A 506 7.25 26.34 -24.38
C GLU A 506 6.68 24.90 -24.36
N VAL A 507 6.09 24.45 -23.26
CA VAL A 507 5.42 23.13 -23.19
C VAL A 507 4.11 23.14 -23.99
N LEU A 508 3.26 24.15 -23.77
CA LEU A 508 1.98 24.30 -24.47
C LEU A 508 2.16 24.52 -25.98
N GLN A 509 3.27 25.14 -26.39
CA GLN A 509 3.68 25.27 -27.77
C GLN A 509 3.95 23.90 -28.40
N ALA A 510 4.75 23.06 -27.75
CA ALA A 510 5.04 21.70 -28.22
C ALA A 510 3.83 20.74 -28.16
N LEU A 511 2.81 21.05 -27.34
CA LEU A 511 1.59 20.25 -27.22
C LEU A 511 0.45 20.70 -28.16
N ILE A 512 0.28 22.00 -28.38
CA ILE A 512 -0.89 22.60 -29.06
C ILE A 512 -0.52 23.26 -30.40
N GLY A 513 0.61 23.97 -30.48
CA GLY A 513 1.09 24.65 -31.70
C GLY A 513 0.89 26.17 -31.73
N ASP A 514 1.24 26.76 -32.88
CA ASP A 514 1.31 28.21 -33.15
C ASP A 514 -0.02 28.87 -33.57
N ASP A 515 -1.14 28.15 -33.67
CA ASP A 515 -2.37 28.70 -34.23
C ASP A 515 -2.88 29.91 -33.39
N PRO A 516 -3.07 31.11 -33.97
CA PRO A 516 -3.49 32.29 -33.21
C PRO A 516 -4.81 32.10 -32.45
N GLY A 517 -5.66 31.17 -32.89
CA GLY A 517 -6.89 30.81 -32.20
C GLY A 517 -6.68 30.08 -30.87
N VAL A 518 -5.55 29.40 -30.65
CA VAL A 518 -5.27 28.67 -29.40
C VAL A 518 -4.50 29.50 -28.35
N ALA A 519 -3.90 30.64 -28.70
CA ALA A 519 -3.14 31.46 -27.75
C ALA A 519 -3.94 31.86 -26.48
N PRO A 520 -5.25 32.24 -26.56
CA PRO A 520 -6.05 32.50 -25.36
C PRO A 520 -6.29 31.25 -24.49
N LEU A 521 -6.28 30.05 -25.08
CA LEU A 521 -6.35 28.79 -24.33
C LEU A 521 -5.03 28.51 -23.60
N LYS A 522 -3.87 28.81 -24.19
CA LYS A 522 -2.58 28.61 -23.54
C LYS A 522 -2.42 29.43 -22.27
N HIS A 523 -2.86 30.69 -22.30
CA HIS A 523 -2.95 31.53 -21.09
C HIS A 523 -3.90 30.92 -20.05
N LEU A 524 -5.13 30.57 -20.44
CA LEU A 524 -6.10 29.91 -19.54
C LEU A 524 -5.54 28.61 -18.92
N LEU A 525 -4.79 27.81 -19.67
CA LEU A 525 -4.15 26.59 -19.17
C LEU A 525 -2.97 26.89 -18.24
N THR A 526 -2.16 27.91 -18.52
CA THR A 526 -1.06 28.32 -17.63
C THR A 526 -1.62 28.81 -16.29
N ASP A 527 -2.62 29.70 -16.33
CA ASP A 527 -3.28 30.24 -15.14
C ASP A 527 -3.98 29.15 -14.31
N ARG A 528 -4.63 28.19 -14.97
CA ARG A 528 -5.40 27.12 -14.30
C ARG A 528 -4.57 25.97 -13.76
N THR A 529 -3.38 25.76 -14.30
CA THR A 529 -2.49 24.66 -13.86
C THR A 529 -1.40 25.11 -12.90
N GLU A 530 -1.30 26.43 -12.65
CA GLU A 530 -0.27 27.07 -11.82
C GLU A 530 1.17 26.64 -12.19
N GLY A 531 1.38 26.26 -13.46
CA GLY A 531 2.67 25.80 -14.00
C GLY A 531 3.05 24.35 -13.65
N ASN A 532 2.12 23.49 -13.21
CA ASN A 532 2.39 22.07 -12.99
C ASN A 532 2.47 21.32 -14.35
N PRO A 533 3.63 20.75 -14.75
CA PRO A 533 3.82 20.16 -16.08
C PRO A 533 2.85 19.03 -16.41
N PHE A 534 2.59 18.15 -15.43
CA PHE A 534 1.66 17.03 -15.59
C PHE A 534 0.21 17.51 -15.75
N PHE A 535 -0.16 18.57 -15.03
CA PHE A 535 -1.50 19.17 -15.16
C PHE A 535 -1.68 19.89 -16.50
N LEU A 536 -0.63 20.51 -17.06
CA LEU A 536 -0.64 21.04 -18.43
C LEU A 536 -0.89 19.92 -19.46
N GLU A 537 -0.10 18.84 -19.43
CA GLU A 537 -0.25 17.69 -20.34
C GLU A 537 -1.66 17.07 -20.28
N GLU A 538 -2.17 16.79 -19.07
CA GLU A 538 -3.48 16.17 -18.89
C GLU A 538 -4.64 17.11 -19.22
N SER A 539 -4.49 18.43 -19.02
CA SER A 539 -5.51 19.40 -19.41
C SER A 539 -5.65 19.50 -20.93
N VAL A 540 -4.54 19.58 -21.67
CA VAL A 540 -4.57 19.55 -23.14
C VAL A 540 -5.24 18.26 -23.63
N ARG A 541 -4.86 17.12 -23.06
CA ARG A 541 -5.42 15.80 -23.37
C ARG A 541 -6.93 15.72 -23.13
N SER A 542 -7.38 16.14 -21.96
CA SER A 542 -8.79 16.19 -21.58
C SER A 542 -9.63 17.04 -22.55
N LEU A 543 -9.05 18.10 -23.13
CA LEU A 543 -9.68 18.95 -24.15
C LEU A 543 -9.70 18.33 -25.55
N VAL A 544 -8.67 17.56 -25.94
CA VAL A 544 -8.69 16.76 -27.18
C VAL A 544 -9.75 15.65 -27.08
N GLU A 545 -9.81 14.95 -25.95
CA GLU A 545 -10.83 13.92 -25.67
C GLU A 545 -12.25 14.49 -25.60
N ALA A 546 -12.41 15.73 -25.11
CA ALA A 546 -13.67 16.46 -25.17
C ALA A 546 -14.04 16.94 -26.59
N ARG A 547 -13.16 16.74 -27.59
CA ARG A 547 -13.22 17.33 -28.94
C ARG A 547 -13.33 18.86 -28.94
N VAL A 548 -12.86 19.51 -27.86
CA VAL A 548 -12.70 20.96 -27.77
C VAL A 548 -11.46 21.40 -28.56
N LEU A 549 -10.41 20.58 -28.55
CA LEU A 549 -9.28 20.65 -29.47
C LEU A 549 -9.41 19.57 -30.55
N ILE A 550 -9.12 19.93 -31.80
CA ILE A 550 -9.12 19.04 -32.97
C ILE A 550 -7.87 19.29 -33.83
N GLY A 551 -7.37 18.25 -34.50
CA GLY A 551 -6.11 18.29 -35.27
C GLY A 551 -5.11 17.25 -34.76
N GLU A 552 -3.82 17.53 -34.93
CA GLU A 552 -2.71 16.69 -34.46
C GLU A 552 -1.89 17.41 -33.38
N ARG A 553 -1.07 16.65 -32.63
CA ARG A 553 -0.24 17.18 -31.53
C ARG A 553 0.73 18.24 -32.05
N GLY A 554 0.70 19.45 -31.47
CA GLY A 554 1.46 20.60 -31.97
C GLY A 554 0.82 21.33 -33.18
N ALA A 555 -0.38 20.93 -33.59
CA ALA A 555 -1.15 21.54 -34.69
C ALA A 555 -2.67 21.51 -34.41
N TYR A 556 -3.08 21.71 -33.15
CA TYR A 556 -4.49 21.71 -32.74
C TYR A 556 -5.18 23.05 -33.00
N ARG A 557 -6.50 23.00 -33.19
CA ARG A 557 -7.41 24.15 -33.27
C ARG A 557 -8.57 23.99 -32.31
N LEU A 558 -9.13 25.12 -31.85
CA LEU A 558 -10.38 25.14 -31.09
C LEU A 558 -11.57 24.80 -31.99
N ALA A 559 -12.34 23.77 -31.61
CA ALA A 559 -13.67 23.49 -32.15
C ALA A 559 -14.79 24.22 -31.37
N THR A 560 -14.51 24.61 -30.12
CA THR A 560 -15.50 25.17 -29.17
C THR A 560 -15.07 26.57 -28.72
N PRO A 561 -15.99 27.56 -28.60
CA PRO A 561 -15.67 28.89 -28.09
C PRO A 561 -15.06 28.86 -26.68
N LEU A 562 -14.02 29.66 -26.45
CA LEU A 562 -13.23 29.70 -25.20
C LEU A 562 -14.10 29.81 -23.94
N GLN A 563 -15.18 30.60 -24.00
CA GLN A 563 -16.09 30.88 -22.88
C GLN A 563 -16.90 29.65 -22.42
N ALA A 564 -17.02 28.62 -23.27
CA ALA A 564 -17.67 27.35 -22.93
C ALA A 564 -16.68 26.27 -22.45
N ILE A 565 -15.38 26.54 -22.46
CA ILE A 565 -14.34 25.59 -22.05
C ILE A 565 -14.20 25.61 -20.53
N GLN A 566 -14.64 24.53 -19.87
CA GLN A 566 -14.38 24.34 -18.44
C GLN A 566 -13.07 23.56 -18.25
N VAL A 567 -12.03 24.26 -17.81
CA VAL A 567 -10.81 23.64 -17.27
C VAL A 567 -11.01 23.43 -15.77
N PRO A 568 -11.02 22.19 -15.25
CA PRO A 568 -11.14 21.92 -13.82
C PRO A 568 -10.00 22.55 -13.01
N ALA A 569 -10.26 22.87 -11.74
CA ALA A 569 -9.28 23.57 -10.89
C ALA A 569 -8.19 22.67 -10.29
N THR A 570 -8.23 21.35 -10.48
CA THR A 570 -7.21 20.42 -9.96
C THR A 570 -6.91 19.29 -10.95
N VAL A 571 -5.67 18.77 -10.86
CA VAL A 571 -5.22 17.59 -11.63
C VAL A 571 -6.12 16.37 -11.38
N GLN A 572 -6.54 16.18 -10.13
CA GLN A 572 -7.43 15.09 -9.72
C GLN A 572 -8.79 15.19 -10.40
N ALA A 573 -9.35 16.40 -10.52
CA ALA A 573 -10.62 16.63 -11.21
C ALA A 573 -10.51 16.43 -12.74
N VAL A 574 -9.38 16.78 -13.35
CA VAL A 574 -9.10 16.42 -14.76
C VAL A 574 -9.04 14.91 -14.93
N LEU A 575 -8.24 14.20 -14.12
CA LEU A 575 -8.11 12.74 -14.20
C LEU A 575 -9.45 12.02 -13.96
N ALA A 576 -10.24 12.46 -12.98
CA ALA A 576 -11.58 11.94 -12.73
C ALA A 576 -12.48 12.16 -13.96
N ALA A 577 -12.53 13.38 -14.50
CA ALA A 577 -13.31 13.68 -15.70
C ALA A 577 -12.84 12.94 -16.96
N ARG A 578 -11.58 12.51 -17.05
CA ARG A 578 -11.10 11.59 -18.10
C ARG A 578 -11.60 10.15 -17.85
N ILE A 579 -11.46 9.64 -16.62
CA ILE A 579 -11.93 8.30 -16.20
C ILE A 579 -13.46 8.15 -16.30
N ASP A 580 -14.21 9.24 -16.10
CA ASP A 580 -15.67 9.28 -16.24
C ASP A 580 -16.15 9.28 -17.71
N ARG A 581 -15.25 9.47 -18.68
CA ARG A 581 -15.52 9.39 -20.13
C ARG A 581 -15.12 8.05 -20.77
N LEU A 582 -14.50 7.14 -20.02
CA LEU A 582 -14.27 5.76 -20.45
C LEU A 582 -15.59 4.98 -20.50
N ASP A 583 -15.68 3.98 -21.38
CA ASP A 583 -16.83 3.07 -21.38
C ASP A 583 -16.91 2.28 -20.05
N PRO A 584 -18.10 1.87 -19.57
CA PRO A 584 -18.25 1.28 -18.24
C PRO A 584 -17.39 0.03 -17.99
N GLU A 585 -17.13 -0.78 -19.03
CA GLU A 585 -16.26 -1.95 -18.97
C GLU A 585 -14.78 -1.55 -18.83
N GLU A 586 -14.33 -0.54 -19.57
CA GLU A 586 -12.96 0.00 -19.53
C GLU A 586 -12.67 0.71 -18.21
N LYS A 587 -13.64 1.47 -17.70
CA LYS A 587 -13.58 2.11 -16.38
C LYS A 587 -13.46 1.07 -15.27
N THR A 588 -14.25 -0.01 -15.35
CA THR A 588 -14.19 -1.14 -14.40
C THR A 588 -12.85 -1.88 -14.48
N LEU A 589 -12.31 -2.03 -15.69
CA LEU A 589 -10.99 -2.63 -15.92
C LEU A 589 -9.85 -1.77 -15.33
N LEU A 590 -9.85 -0.46 -15.59
CA LEU A 590 -8.87 0.48 -15.04
C LEU A 590 -8.92 0.53 -13.51
N GLN A 591 -10.14 0.55 -12.94
CA GLN A 591 -10.34 0.46 -11.49
C GLN A 591 -9.83 -0.87 -10.92
N THR A 592 -10.01 -1.98 -11.63
CA THR A 592 -9.51 -3.31 -11.21
C THR A 592 -7.98 -3.36 -11.22
N ALA A 593 -7.33 -2.83 -12.26
CA ALA A 593 -5.89 -2.65 -12.31
C ALA A 593 -5.38 -1.78 -11.14
N ALA A 594 -6.10 -0.72 -10.78
CA ALA A 594 -5.72 0.17 -9.68
C ALA A 594 -5.76 -0.50 -8.29
N VAL A 595 -6.53 -1.58 -8.11
CA VAL A 595 -6.53 -2.39 -6.87
C VAL A 595 -5.40 -3.44 -6.87
N ILE A 596 -4.93 -3.90 -8.04
CA ILE A 596 -3.76 -4.78 -8.18
C ILE A 596 -2.45 -4.04 -7.85
N GLY A 597 -2.40 -2.74 -8.17
CA GLY A 597 -1.35 -1.82 -7.72
C GLY A 597 -0.72 -1.02 -8.86
N LYS A 598 0.47 -0.47 -8.59
CA LYS A 598 1.28 0.30 -9.56
C LYS A 598 1.61 -0.54 -10.79
N ASP A 599 2.04 -1.77 -10.55
CA ASP A 599 2.56 -2.69 -11.56
C ASP A 599 1.66 -3.96 -11.57
N VAL A 600 1.09 -4.23 -12.75
CA VAL A 600 -0.11 -5.05 -12.97
C VAL A 600 0.21 -6.16 -13.98
N PRO A 601 0.58 -7.36 -13.51
CA PRO A 601 0.84 -8.50 -14.39
C PRO A 601 -0.44 -8.93 -15.12
N LEU A 602 -0.36 -9.13 -16.44
CA LEU A 602 -1.50 -9.52 -17.26
C LEU A 602 -2.21 -10.80 -16.76
N PRO A 603 -1.52 -11.88 -16.30
CA PRO A 603 -2.18 -13.07 -15.76
C PRO A 603 -3.01 -12.78 -14.50
N LEU A 604 -2.54 -11.87 -13.63
CA LEU A 604 -3.25 -11.48 -12.43
C LEU A 604 -4.46 -10.59 -12.77
N LEU A 605 -4.33 -9.70 -13.74
CA LEU A 605 -5.44 -8.91 -14.25
C LEU A 605 -6.51 -9.78 -14.93
N GLN A 606 -6.10 -10.73 -15.78
CA GLN A 606 -6.97 -11.75 -16.39
C GLN A 606 -7.76 -12.52 -15.32
N ALA A 607 -7.08 -12.98 -14.27
CA ALA A 607 -7.70 -13.75 -13.18
C ALA A 607 -8.72 -12.97 -12.34
N VAL A 608 -8.67 -11.63 -12.33
CA VAL A 608 -9.51 -10.76 -11.49
C VAL A 608 -10.54 -9.95 -12.29
N ALA A 609 -10.29 -9.66 -13.58
CA ALA A 609 -11.19 -8.86 -14.41
C ALA A 609 -12.54 -9.54 -14.70
N ASP A 610 -12.61 -10.87 -14.68
CA ASP A 610 -13.84 -11.66 -14.97
C ASP A 610 -14.44 -11.40 -16.36
N GLN A 611 -13.58 -11.11 -17.34
CA GLN A 611 -13.95 -10.80 -18.72
C GLN A 611 -13.33 -11.82 -19.69
N PRO A 612 -13.97 -12.11 -20.85
CA PRO A 612 -13.35 -12.86 -21.93
C PRO A 612 -12.04 -12.21 -22.39
N GLU A 613 -11.03 -13.00 -22.73
CA GLU A 613 -9.70 -12.49 -23.07
C GLU A 613 -9.72 -11.47 -24.23
N ASP A 614 -10.55 -11.71 -25.24
CA ASP A 614 -10.71 -10.80 -26.38
C ASP A 614 -11.30 -9.43 -25.97
N ALA A 615 -12.17 -9.39 -24.95
CA ALA A 615 -12.72 -8.16 -24.40
C ALA A 615 -11.67 -7.43 -23.56
N LEU A 616 -10.96 -8.16 -22.69
CA LEU A 616 -9.86 -7.63 -21.90
C LEU A 616 -8.76 -7.01 -22.77
N ARG A 617 -8.32 -7.69 -23.84
CA ARG A 617 -7.31 -7.20 -24.78
C ARG A 617 -7.77 -5.91 -25.49
N ARG A 618 -9.04 -5.81 -25.90
CA ARG A 618 -9.60 -4.57 -26.46
C ARG A 618 -9.60 -3.43 -25.44
N GLY A 619 -10.10 -3.68 -24.22
CA GLY A 619 -10.10 -2.70 -23.14
C GLY A 619 -8.70 -2.22 -22.76
N LEU A 620 -7.72 -3.12 -22.72
CA LEU A 620 -6.30 -2.76 -22.51
C LEU A 620 -5.75 -1.90 -23.65
N ALA A 621 -6.00 -2.26 -24.90
CA ALA A 621 -5.58 -1.46 -26.06
C ALA A 621 -6.22 -0.05 -26.06
N HIS A 622 -7.49 0.07 -25.66
CA HIS A 622 -8.15 1.37 -25.52
C HIS A 622 -7.58 2.18 -24.33
N LEU A 623 -7.34 1.55 -23.17
CA LEU A 623 -6.69 2.19 -22.02
C LEU A 623 -5.23 2.58 -22.30
N GLN A 624 -4.55 1.90 -23.22
CA GLN A 624 -3.22 2.29 -23.74
C GLN A 624 -3.29 3.44 -24.75
N ALA A 625 -4.30 3.48 -25.62
CA ALA A 625 -4.52 4.56 -26.59
C ALA A 625 -4.98 5.86 -25.89
N ALA A 626 -5.80 5.75 -24.86
CA ALA A 626 -6.13 6.83 -23.93
C ALA A 626 -5.03 7.05 -22.85
N GLU A 627 -3.88 6.37 -22.96
CA GLU A 627 -2.69 6.53 -22.11
C GLU A 627 -2.95 6.54 -20.59
N PHE A 628 -3.90 5.75 -20.10
CA PHE A 628 -4.07 5.49 -18.67
C PHE A 628 -3.05 4.44 -18.18
N LEU A 629 -2.86 3.39 -18.99
CA LEU A 629 -1.94 2.28 -18.75
C LEU A 629 -0.91 2.22 -19.88
N TYR A 630 0.31 1.79 -19.57
CA TYR A 630 1.33 1.41 -20.54
C TYR A 630 1.81 -0.02 -20.26
N GLU A 631 2.29 -0.71 -21.29
CA GLU A 631 3.01 -1.98 -21.16
C GLU A 631 4.47 -1.66 -20.78
N THR A 632 4.88 -2.00 -19.56
CA THR A 632 6.20 -1.68 -18.98
C THR A 632 7.19 -2.82 -19.14
N SER A 633 6.72 -4.05 -18.97
CA SER A 633 7.49 -5.24 -19.27
C SER A 633 6.73 -6.07 -20.28
N LEU A 634 7.45 -6.55 -21.28
CA LEU A 634 6.97 -7.56 -22.23
C LEU A 634 7.47 -8.96 -21.82
N PHE A 635 8.61 -9.05 -21.10
CA PHE A 635 9.32 -10.31 -20.84
C PHE A 635 9.70 -10.44 -19.36
N PRO A 636 9.49 -11.61 -18.72
CA PRO A 636 8.96 -12.87 -19.28
C PRO A 636 7.42 -12.93 -19.36
N ILE A 637 6.73 -11.98 -18.73
CA ILE A 637 5.27 -11.85 -18.66
C ILE A 637 4.92 -10.40 -19.04
N PRO A 638 3.84 -10.16 -19.82
CA PRO A 638 3.35 -8.80 -20.05
C PRO A 638 2.87 -8.14 -18.74
N GLU A 639 3.43 -6.99 -18.41
CA GLU A 639 3.08 -6.19 -17.23
C GLU A 639 2.70 -4.77 -17.61
N TYR A 640 1.60 -4.29 -17.03
CA TYR A 640 1.06 -2.96 -17.26
C TYR A 640 1.35 -2.06 -16.06
N THR A 641 1.73 -0.80 -16.29
CA THR A 641 1.87 0.22 -15.24
C THR A 641 0.97 1.42 -15.54
N PHE A 642 0.61 2.17 -14.51
CA PHE A 642 -0.12 3.44 -14.68
C PHE A 642 0.83 4.54 -15.16
N LYS A 643 0.41 5.32 -16.18
CA LYS A 643 1.22 6.43 -16.73
C LYS A 643 1.73 7.37 -15.63
N HIS A 644 0.87 7.70 -14.66
CA HIS A 644 1.22 8.50 -13.48
C HIS A 644 0.63 7.89 -12.21
N ALA A 645 1.32 8.05 -11.08
CA ALA A 645 0.83 7.59 -9.78
C ALA A 645 -0.51 8.23 -9.39
N LEU A 646 -0.73 9.51 -9.73
CA LEU A 646 -2.00 10.19 -9.45
C LEU A 646 -3.18 9.58 -10.23
N THR A 647 -2.94 8.99 -11.41
CA THR A 647 -3.96 8.26 -12.18
C THR A 647 -4.41 7.01 -11.41
N LEU A 648 -3.48 6.29 -10.79
CA LEU A 648 -3.79 5.19 -9.87
C LEU A 648 -4.49 5.68 -8.60
N GLU A 649 -4.01 6.76 -7.97
CA GLU A 649 -4.61 7.33 -6.76
C GLU A 649 -6.08 7.73 -7.00
N VAL A 650 -6.40 8.35 -8.15
CA VAL A 650 -7.77 8.73 -8.53
C VAL A 650 -8.61 7.51 -8.94
N ALA A 651 -8.07 6.58 -9.73
CA ALA A 651 -8.78 5.37 -10.14
C ALA A 651 -9.15 4.49 -8.92
N TYR A 652 -8.20 4.22 -8.03
CA TYR A 652 -8.44 3.52 -6.76
C TYR A 652 -9.35 4.34 -5.83
N GLY A 653 -9.17 5.66 -5.79
CA GLY A 653 -9.97 6.61 -5.02
C GLY A 653 -11.46 6.61 -5.41
N SER A 654 -11.77 6.39 -6.69
CA SER A 654 -13.14 6.37 -7.23
C SER A 654 -13.98 5.14 -6.85
N LEU A 655 -13.37 4.08 -6.28
CA LEU A 655 -14.07 2.86 -5.90
C LEU A 655 -14.76 2.97 -4.53
N LEU A 656 -15.97 2.43 -4.40
CA LEU A 656 -16.62 2.23 -3.10
C LEU A 656 -15.86 1.21 -2.24
N GLN A 657 -15.86 1.40 -0.91
CA GLN A 657 -15.11 0.57 0.05
C GLN A 657 -15.42 -0.94 -0.08
N GLU A 658 -16.70 -1.30 -0.20
CA GLU A 658 -17.14 -2.69 -0.39
C GLU A 658 -16.56 -3.31 -1.67
N ARG A 659 -16.54 -2.55 -2.78
CA ARG A 659 -15.95 -3.01 -4.05
C ARG A 659 -14.43 -3.13 -3.97
N ARG A 660 -13.74 -2.24 -3.23
CA ARG A 660 -12.30 -2.39 -2.96
C ARG A 660 -12.04 -3.68 -2.17
N ARG A 661 -12.80 -3.94 -1.10
CA ARG A 661 -12.68 -5.16 -0.28
C ARG A 661 -12.85 -6.42 -1.13
N ALA A 662 -13.92 -6.48 -1.93
CA ALA A 662 -14.18 -7.63 -2.81
C ALA A 662 -13.09 -7.85 -3.88
N LEU A 663 -12.53 -6.77 -4.44
CA LEU A 663 -11.42 -6.86 -5.40
C LEU A 663 -10.12 -7.31 -4.71
N HIS A 664 -9.78 -6.76 -3.54
CA HIS A 664 -8.61 -7.18 -2.76
C HIS A 664 -8.70 -8.67 -2.37
N ALA A 665 -9.85 -9.16 -1.90
CA ALA A 665 -10.05 -10.58 -1.59
C ALA A 665 -9.84 -11.49 -2.82
N ARG A 666 -10.44 -11.13 -3.98
CA ARG A 666 -10.26 -11.88 -5.24
C ARG A 666 -8.82 -11.87 -5.76
N ILE A 667 -8.04 -10.83 -5.45
CA ILE A 667 -6.61 -10.80 -5.78
C ILE A 667 -5.82 -11.83 -4.95
N VAL A 668 -6.15 -12.05 -3.67
CA VAL A 668 -5.51 -13.11 -2.86
C VAL A 668 -5.73 -14.48 -3.50
N GLU A 669 -7.00 -14.81 -3.81
CA GLU A 669 -7.37 -16.07 -4.46
C GLU A 669 -6.70 -16.25 -5.83
N ALA A 670 -6.54 -15.16 -6.59
CA ALA A 670 -5.88 -15.17 -7.88
C ALA A 670 -4.35 -15.40 -7.75
N ILE A 671 -3.67 -14.74 -6.81
CA ILE A 671 -2.23 -14.95 -6.57
C ILE A 671 -1.98 -16.38 -6.05
N GLU A 672 -2.78 -16.85 -5.09
CA GLU A 672 -2.70 -18.22 -4.57
C GLU A 672 -2.81 -19.30 -5.66
N ARG A 673 -3.70 -19.08 -6.65
CA ARG A 673 -3.92 -20.01 -7.76
C ARG A 673 -2.85 -19.91 -8.85
N LEU A 674 -2.38 -18.70 -9.16
CA LEU A 674 -1.43 -18.45 -10.26
C LEU A 674 0.01 -18.82 -9.92
N TYR A 675 0.37 -18.78 -8.62
CA TYR A 675 1.75 -18.92 -8.15
C TYR A 675 1.87 -19.94 -7.02
N ALA A 676 1.03 -20.99 -7.03
CA ALA A 676 0.96 -22.01 -6.00
C ALA A 676 2.31 -22.74 -5.74
N ASP A 677 3.21 -22.73 -6.72
CA ASP A 677 4.58 -23.24 -6.67
C ASP A 677 5.55 -22.30 -5.93
N ARG A 678 5.26 -20.99 -5.87
CA ARG A 678 6.18 -19.92 -5.44
C ARG A 678 5.49 -18.84 -4.58
N LEU A 679 4.52 -19.23 -3.75
CA LEU A 679 3.79 -18.30 -2.86
C LEU A 679 4.69 -17.46 -1.96
N ALA A 680 5.87 -17.99 -1.57
CA ALA A 680 6.91 -17.28 -0.84
C ALA A 680 7.27 -15.94 -1.50
N GLU A 681 7.50 -15.94 -2.82
CA GLU A 681 7.89 -14.76 -3.62
C GLU A 681 6.80 -13.67 -3.67
N HIS A 682 5.59 -13.97 -3.17
CA HIS A 682 4.43 -13.08 -3.19
C HIS A 682 3.80 -12.86 -1.81
N THR A 683 4.44 -13.33 -0.75
CA THR A 683 3.92 -13.27 0.64
C THR A 683 3.49 -11.86 1.04
N ASP A 684 4.27 -10.82 0.73
CA ASP A 684 3.91 -9.42 1.00
C ASP A 684 2.69 -8.93 0.24
N ARG A 685 2.54 -9.28 -1.04
CA ARG A 685 1.33 -8.95 -1.82
C ARG A 685 0.13 -9.67 -1.22
N LEU A 686 0.28 -10.95 -0.90
CA LEU A 686 -0.75 -11.77 -0.27
C LEU A 686 -1.19 -11.17 1.08
N ALA A 687 -0.25 -10.78 1.94
CA ALA A 687 -0.50 -10.07 3.19
C ALA A 687 -1.26 -8.74 2.97
N HIS A 688 -0.79 -7.90 2.04
CA HIS A 688 -1.42 -6.62 1.72
C HIS A 688 -2.86 -6.78 1.19
N HIS A 689 -3.06 -7.64 0.18
CA HIS A 689 -4.39 -7.83 -0.40
C HIS A 689 -5.33 -8.60 0.55
N ALA A 690 -4.84 -9.50 1.40
CA ALA A 690 -5.66 -10.16 2.42
C ALA A 690 -6.10 -9.18 3.51
N PHE A 691 -5.20 -8.33 4.02
CA PHE A 691 -5.52 -7.28 4.98
C PHE A 691 -6.57 -6.30 4.42
N ARG A 692 -6.35 -5.81 3.20
CA ARG A 692 -7.24 -4.85 2.52
C ARG A 692 -8.54 -5.48 1.99
N GLY A 693 -8.58 -6.80 1.89
CA GLY A 693 -9.76 -7.62 1.60
C GLY A 693 -10.52 -8.06 2.86
N GLU A 694 -10.04 -7.75 4.05
CA GLU A 694 -10.55 -8.22 5.35
C GLU A 694 -10.59 -9.76 5.47
N VAL A 695 -9.65 -10.45 4.81
CA VAL A 695 -9.47 -11.91 4.81
C VAL A 695 -8.48 -12.30 5.91
N TRP A 696 -8.88 -12.07 7.16
CA TRP A 696 -7.99 -11.95 8.33
C TRP A 696 -7.09 -13.19 8.58
N ASP A 697 -7.64 -14.40 8.48
CA ASP A 697 -6.90 -15.65 8.70
C ASP A 697 -5.68 -15.76 7.77
N LYS A 698 -5.88 -15.40 6.49
CA LYS A 698 -4.83 -15.36 5.48
C LYS A 698 -3.89 -14.17 5.70
N ALA A 699 -4.42 -13.01 6.06
CA ALA A 699 -3.60 -11.82 6.33
C ALA A 699 -2.55 -12.10 7.41
N VAL A 700 -2.91 -12.78 8.50
CA VAL A 700 -1.96 -13.17 9.55
C VAL A 700 -0.99 -14.26 9.08
N ALA A 701 -1.48 -15.29 8.38
CA ALA A 701 -0.60 -16.34 7.86
C ALA A 701 0.51 -15.77 6.98
N TYR A 702 0.17 -14.84 6.08
CA TYR A 702 1.14 -14.20 5.19
C TYR A 702 2.00 -13.14 5.91
N LEU A 703 1.45 -12.31 6.81
CA LEU A 703 2.26 -11.38 7.63
C LEU A 703 3.31 -12.10 8.50
N HIS A 704 3.00 -13.29 9.01
CA HIS A 704 3.99 -14.10 9.73
C HIS A 704 5.02 -14.74 8.78
N GLN A 705 4.64 -15.06 7.55
CA GLN A 705 5.55 -15.69 6.57
C GLN A 705 6.53 -14.68 5.95
N SER A 706 6.18 -13.41 5.76
CA SER A 706 7.09 -12.38 5.20
C SER A 706 8.18 -11.92 6.16
N GLY A 707 8.39 -12.62 7.28
CA GLY A 707 9.42 -12.29 8.27
C GLY A 707 9.18 -11.00 9.04
N ALA A 708 8.00 -10.37 8.88
CA ALA A 708 7.59 -9.14 9.55
C ALA A 708 7.46 -9.35 11.06
N SER A 709 8.61 -9.34 11.73
CA SER A 709 8.76 -9.46 13.19
C SER A 709 8.25 -8.23 13.95
N ALA A 710 7.77 -7.21 13.21
CA ALA A 710 6.90 -6.17 13.72
C ALA A 710 5.49 -6.76 13.99
N SER A 711 5.27 -7.23 15.23
CA SER A 711 3.96 -7.66 15.74
C SER A 711 2.86 -6.70 15.29
N PRO A 712 1.75 -7.16 14.67
CA PRO A 712 0.84 -6.36 13.86
C PRO A 712 0.54 -4.98 14.47
N PRO A 713 1.19 -3.91 13.96
CA PRO A 713 1.07 -2.61 14.57
C PRO A 713 -0.26 -1.98 14.22
N THR A 714 -0.83 -1.27 15.18
CA THR A 714 -1.88 -0.26 14.98
C THR A 714 -3.32 -0.69 14.63
N MET A 715 -3.70 -1.96 14.40
CA MET A 715 -5.12 -2.28 14.09
C MET A 715 -6.08 -1.90 15.24
N ALA A 716 -6.05 -2.61 16.36
CA ALA A 716 -7.00 -2.35 17.46
C ALA A 716 -6.86 -0.92 18.01
N SER A 717 -5.65 -0.37 18.07
CA SER A 717 -5.44 1.01 18.55
C SER A 717 -5.89 2.09 17.56
N SER A 718 -5.77 1.90 16.24
CA SER A 718 -6.29 2.88 15.27
C SER A 718 -7.80 2.91 15.27
N PHE A 719 -8.46 1.74 15.28
CA PHE A 719 -9.91 1.64 15.42
C PHE A 719 -10.38 2.34 16.70
N TRP A 720 -9.67 2.16 17.82
CA TRP A 720 -9.96 2.88 19.06
C TRP A 720 -9.82 4.41 18.92
N TRP A 721 -8.71 4.91 18.37
CA TRP A 721 -8.48 6.36 18.21
C TRP A 721 -9.54 7.05 17.33
N ILE A 722 -10.01 6.38 16.27
CA ILE A 722 -11.07 6.90 15.36
C ILE A 722 -12.50 6.62 15.85
N GLY A 723 -12.67 5.84 16.93
CA GLY A 723 -13.97 5.56 17.55
C GLY A 723 -14.72 4.33 17.03
N GLU A 724 -14.08 3.47 16.22
CA GLU A 724 -14.59 2.16 15.80
C GLU A 724 -14.34 1.10 16.90
N HIS A 725 -14.86 1.37 18.11
CA HIS A 725 -14.50 0.65 19.34
C HIS A 725 -14.89 -0.84 19.36
N ASP A 726 -15.92 -1.23 18.61
CA ASP A 726 -16.31 -2.62 18.42
C ASP A 726 -15.29 -3.39 17.58
N ARG A 727 -14.86 -2.81 16.46
CA ARG A 727 -13.76 -3.34 15.63
C ARG A 727 -12.43 -3.36 16.37
N ALA A 728 -12.21 -2.43 17.31
CA ALA A 728 -11.07 -2.45 18.20
C ALA A 728 -11.08 -3.68 19.16
N VAL A 729 -12.25 -4.06 19.69
CA VAL A 729 -12.40 -5.31 20.48
C VAL A 729 -12.19 -6.55 19.60
N GLU A 730 -12.77 -6.59 18.39
CA GLU A 730 -12.59 -7.72 17.47
C GLU A 730 -11.12 -7.90 17.07
N ALA A 731 -10.47 -6.84 16.60
CA ALA A 731 -9.05 -6.85 16.26
C ALA A 731 -8.17 -7.22 17.46
N GLY A 732 -8.42 -6.67 18.65
CA GLY A 732 -7.63 -6.98 19.84
C GLY A 732 -7.80 -8.44 20.31
N LYS A 733 -9.01 -9.02 20.20
CA LYS A 733 -9.23 -10.44 20.53
C LYS A 733 -8.57 -11.37 19.52
N PHE A 734 -8.54 -10.97 18.25
CA PHE A 734 -7.82 -11.68 17.20
C PHE A 734 -6.30 -11.62 17.42
N GLU A 735 -5.75 -10.42 17.71
CA GLU A 735 -4.35 -10.24 18.13
C GLU A 735 -4.00 -11.15 19.33
N LEU A 736 -4.91 -11.31 20.30
CA LEU A 736 -4.72 -12.18 21.46
C LEU A 736 -4.73 -13.69 21.11
N HIS A 737 -5.61 -14.13 20.20
CA HIS A 737 -5.65 -15.52 19.74
C HIS A 737 -4.37 -15.88 18.98
N VAL A 738 -3.94 -15.02 18.06
CA VAL A 738 -2.70 -15.17 17.29
C VAL A 738 -1.50 -15.26 18.25
N ALA A 739 -1.40 -14.37 19.23
CA ALA A 739 -0.33 -14.40 20.21
C ALA A 739 -0.33 -15.67 21.09
N ALA A 740 -1.50 -16.26 21.38
CA ALA A 740 -1.58 -17.53 22.09
C ALA A 740 -1.06 -18.72 21.24
N ASP A 741 -1.45 -18.79 19.97
CA ASP A 741 -1.07 -19.88 19.06
C ASP A 741 0.44 -19.90 18.78
N PHE A 742 1.04 -18.73 18.52
CA PHE A 742 2.48 -18.57 18.30
C PHE A 742 3.31 -18.44 19.59
N ARG A 743 2.66 -18.47 20.77
CA ARG A 743 3.27 -18.29 22.10
C ARG A 743 4.03 -16.98 22.29
N ASP A 744 3.62 -15.92 21.60
CA ASP A 744 4.17 -14.57 21.78
C ASP A 744 3.63 -13.95 23.08
N PHE A 745 4.45 -13.99 24.12
CA PHE A 745 4.16 -13.37 25.40
C PHE A 745 3.95 -11.85 25.30
N GLY A 746 4.74 -11.16 24.47
CA GLY A 746 4.67 -9.70 24.31
C GLY A 746 3.39 -9.28 23.59
N GLY A 747 3.11 -9.91 22.44
CA GLY A 747 1.86 -9.73 21.72
C GLY A 747 0.64 -10.05 22.57
N LYS A 748 0.67 -11.12 23.37
CA LYS A 748 -0.43 -11.50 24.28
C LYS A 748 -0.69 -10.43 25.34
N VAL A 749 0.36 -9.91 25.98
CA VAL A 749 0.28 -8.83 26.97
C VAL A 749 -0.28 -7.54 26.34
N VAL A 750 0.21 -7.17 25.14
CA VAL A 750 -0.24 -5.98 24.40
C VAL A 750 -1.68 -6.12 23.90
N ALA A 751 -2.09 -7.30 23.45
CA ALA A 751 -3.45 -7.57 23.00
C ALA A 751 -4.46 -7.52 24.17
N ASN A 752 -4.14 -8.13 25.32
CA ASN A 752 -4.94 -7.98 26.54
C ASN A 752 -5.12 -6.50 26.93
N PHE A 753 -4.05 -5.69 26.85
CA PHE A 753 -4.13 -4.24 27.06
C PHE A 753 -5.07 -3.55 26.06
N ARG A 754 -4.90 -3.78 24.74
CA ARG A 754 -5.71 -3.17 23.68
C ARG A 754 -7.20 -3.54 23.79
N VAL A 755 -7.52 -4.81 24.05
CA VAL A 755 -8.90 -5.29 24.28
C VAL A 755 -9.52 -4.59 25.49
N GLY A 756 -8.78 -4.48 26.59
CA GLY A 756 -9.25 -3.79 27.79
C GLY A 756 -9.53 -2.30 27.57
N GLN A 757 -8.67 -1.62 26.82
CA GLN A 757 -8.83 -0.21 26.43
C GLN A 757 -10.07 0.00 25.53
N ALA A 758 -10.34 -0.92 24.61
CA ALA A 758 -11.53 -0.88 23.76
C ALA A 758 -12.83 -1.15 24.55
N TYR A 759 -12.81 -2.12 25.48
CA TYR A 759 -13.95 -2.38 26.35
C TYR A 759 -14.28 -1.22 27.30
N HIS A 760 -13.29 -0.50 27.82
CA HIS A 760 -13.51 0.75 28.55
C HIS A 760 -14.33 1.75 27.71
N ALA A 761 -13.99 1.95 26.44
CA ALA A 761 -14.68 2.94 25.61
C ALA A 761 -16.13 2.54 25.29
N LEU A 762 -16.42 1.25 25.12
CA LEU A 762 -17.79 0.72 24.99
C LEU A 762 -18.60 0.83 26.30
N GLY A 763 -17.93 0.96 27.46
CA GLY A 763 -18.54 0.99 28.79
C GLY A 763 -18.66 -0.38 29.48
N ASP A 764 -18.11 -1.46 28.89
CA ASP A 764 -18.05 -2.78 29.54
C ASP A 764 -16.86 -2.83 30.50
N TYR A 765 -17.01 -2.16 31.65
CA TYR A 765 -15.98 -2.10 32.67
C TYR A 765 -15.70 -3.46 33.33
N GLY A 766 -16.58 -4.45 33.16
CA GLY A 766 -16.34 -5.83 33.59
C GLY A 766 -15.28 -6.50 32.75
N GLN A 767 -15.50 -6.58 31.43
CA GLN A 767 -14.50 -7.12 30.51
C GLN A 767 -13.22 -6.27 30.48
N ALA A 768 -13.32 -4.94 30.60
CA ALA A 768 -12.14 -4.09 30.67
C ALA A 768 -11.24 -4.46 31.88
N VAL A 769 -11.80 -4.62 33.08
CA VAL A 769 -11.04 -5.04 34.26
C VAL A 769 -10.45 -6.45 34.10
N ASP A 770 -11.20 -7.41 33.55
CA ASP A 770 -10.70 -8.77 33.28
C ASP A 770 -9.46 -8.77 32.37
N PHE A 771 -9.53 -8.07 31.24
CA PHE A 771 -8.45 -8.07 30.25
C PHE A 771 -7.22 -7.25 30.70
N LEU A 772 -7.43 -6.07 31.28
CA LEU A 772 -6.34 -5.26 31.83
C LEU A 772 -5.70 -5.94 33.06
N GLY A 773 -6.49 -6.62 33.88
CA GLY A 773 -6.02 -7.40 35.04
C GLY A 773 -5.08 -8.53 34.63
N ARG A 774 -5.40 -9.25 33.54
CA ARG A 774 -4.49 -10.26 32.94
C ARG A 774 -3.19 -9.63 32.44
N ALA A 775 -3.27 -8.50 31.74
CA ALA A 775 -2.07 -7.77 31.28
C ALA A 775 -1.18 -7.27 32.43
N VAL A 776 -1.74 -7.02 33.62
CA VAL A 776 -1.01 -6.60 34.82
C VAL A 776 -0.44 -7.80 35.59
N GLY A 777 -1.23 -8.86 35.78
CA GLY A 777 -0.84 -10.03 36.56
C GLY A 777 0.25 -10.90 35.91
N GLU A 778 0.53 -10.69 34.62
CA GLU A 778 1.65 -11.33 33.92
C GLU A 778 2.94 -10.47 33.93
N LEU A 779 2.91 -9.24 34.45
CA LEU A 779 4.02 -8.28 34.42
C LEU A 779 4.58 -7.97 35.81
N GLU A 780 5.29 -8.94 36.39
CA GLU A 780 6.05 -8.80 37.63
C GLU A 780 7.56 -8.59 37.40
N GLY A 781 8.28 -8.13 38.43
CA GLY A 781 9.73 -7.94 38.38
C GLY A 781 10.17 -6.97 37.28
N ASP A 782 11.21 -7.32 36.52
CA ASP A 782 11.69 -6.48 35.41
C ASP A 782 10.74 -6.41 34.21
N LEU A 783 9.85 -7.40 34.03
CA LEU A 783 8.80 -7.34 33.00
C LEU A 783 7.82 -6.18 33.25
N ALA A 784 7.71 -5.70 34.50
CA ALA A 784 6.92 -4.51 34.84
C ALA A 784 7.47 -3.21 34.20
N ARG A 785 8.69 -3.22 33.64
CA ARG A 785 9.31 -2.10 32.90
C ARG A 785 9.26 -2.28 31.38
N GLU A 786 8.85 -3.45 30.89
CA GLU A 786 8.89 -3.76 29.47
C GLU A 786 7.79 -3.06 28.66
N HIS A 787 8.18 -2.62 27.46
CA HIS A 787 7.34 -1.78 26.60
C HIS A 787 6.60 -2.57 25.52
N PHE A 788 7.12 -3.73 25.11
CA PHE A 788 6.54 -4.60 24.08
C PHE A 788 6.09 -3.86 22.80
N GLY A 789 6.88 -2.87 22.36
CA GLY A 789 6.59 -2.05 21.17
C GLY A 789 5.61 -0.89 21.37
N LEU A 790 5.14 -0.61 22.60
CA LEU A 790 4.33 0.56 22.92
C LEU A 790 5.17 1.75 23.43
N ILE A 791 4.58 2.95 23.38
CA ILE A 791 5.22 4.22 23.79
C ILE A 791 5.59 4.30 25.27
N ALA A 792 5.07 3.42 26.12
CA ALA A 792 5.34 3.34 27.55
C ALA A 792 5.13 1.89 28.04
N PRO A 793 5.62 1.50 29.24
CA PRO A 793 5.47 0.13 29.72
C PRO A 793 4.02 -0.31 29.80
N VAL A 794 3.69 -1.50 29.28
CA VAL A 794 2.31 -2.01 29.27
C VAL A 794 1.77 -2.14 30.70
N SER A 795 2.66 -2.48 31.64
CA SER A 795 2.46 -2.49 33.09
C SER A 795 1.90 -1.18 33.66
N VAL A 796 2.31 -0.02 33.13
CA VAL A 796 1.83 1.32 33.55
C VAL A 796 0.56 1.71 32.79
N LEU A 797 0.52 1.42 31.49
CA LEU A 797 -0.65 1.65 30.64
C LEU A 797 -1.88 0.91 31.20
N SER A 798 -1.80 -0.41 31.36
CA SER A 798 -2.92 -1.26 31.82
C SER A 798 -3.40 -0.89 33.21
N ARG A 799 -2.49 -0.57 34.16
CA ARG A 799 -2.89 -0.06 35.48
C ARG A 799 -3.62 1.27 35.40
N THR A 800 -3.22 2.17 34.50
CA THR A 800 -3.91 3.47 34.37
C THR A 800 -5.33 3.30 33.81
N TRP A 801 -5.54 2.39 32.86
CA TRP A 801 -6.89 2.09 32.37
C TRP A 801 -7.73 1.31 33.40
N LEU A 802 -7.11 0.49 34.26
CA LEU A 802 -7.78 -0.11 35.43
C LEU A 802 -8.27 0.96 36.41
N VAL A 803 -7.45 1.97 36.73
CA VAL A 803 -7.82 3.10 37.60
C VAL A 803 -9.12 3.75 37.12
N LEU A 804 -9.25 3.97 35.81
CA LEU A 804 -10.45 4.56 35.20
C LEU A 804 -11.66 3.60 35.30
N CYS A 805 -11.53 2.33 34.87
CA CYS A 805 -12.62 1.34 34.93
C CYS A 805 -13.14 1.12 36.36
N LEU A 806 -12.22 0.99 37.33
CA LEU A 806 -12.54 0.80 38.74
C LEU A 806 -13.22 2.06 39.31
N SER A 807 -12.82 3.26 38.88
CA SER A 807 -13.46 4.50 39.32
C SER A 807 -14.92 4.61 38.84
N GLU A 808 -15.22 4.28 37.58
CA GLU A 808 -16.59 4.28 37.03
C GLU A 808 -17.47 3.18 37.66
N ARG A 809 -16.89 2.06 38.10
CA ARG A 809 -17.56 1.03 38.93
C ARG A 809 -17.74 1.43 40.40
N GLY A 810 -17.08 2.50 40.85
CA GLY A 810 -17.09 2.95 42.24
C GLY A 810 -16.17 2.16 43.19
N GLU A 811 -15.25 1.38 42.64
CA GLU A 811 -14.26 0.55 43.35
C GLU A 811 -12.99 1.37 43.69
N PHE A 812 -13.21 2.58 44.22
CA PHE A 812 -12.18 3.62 44.41
C PHE A 812 -10.96 3.17 45.22
N ALA A 813 -11.12 2.27 46.18
CA ALA A 813 -10.02 1.79 47.03
C ALA A 813 -8.99 0.97 46.24
N GLU A 814 -9.42 0.04 45.38
CA GLU A 814 -8.47 -0.66 44.50
C GLU A 814 -7.97 0.26 43.39
N GLY A 815 -8.83 1.13 42.84
CA GLY A 815 -8.41 2.13 41.85
C GLY A 815 -7.26 3.01 42.35
N ILE A 816 -7.30 3.47 43.61
CA ILE A 816 -6.20 4.22 44.23
C ILE A 816 -4.93 3.35 44.33
N ALA A 817 -5.04 2.11 44.82
CA ALA A 817 -3.90 1.21 44.95
C ALA A 817 -3.20 0.92 43.61
N ARG A 818 -3.97 0.68 42.53
CA ARG A 818 -3.43 0.49 41.16
C ARG A 818 -2.81 1.78 40.60
N GLY A 819 -3.36 2.94 40.96
CA GLY A 819 -2.78 4.24 40.65
C GLY A 819 -1.43 4.45 41.33
N GLU A 820 -1.34 4.16 42.63
CA GLU A 820 -0.10 4.28 43.42
C GLU A 820 0.96 3.24 43.00
N GLU A 821 0.57 2.04 42.57
CA GLU A 821 1.48 1.11 41.85
C GLU A 821 2.02 1.75 40.56
N ALA A 822 1.13 2.24 39.68
CA ALA A 822 1.51 2.79 38.38
C ALA A 822 2.39 4.03 38.51
N ALA A 823 2.09 4.92 39.46
CA ALA A 823 2.89 6.11 39.76
C ALA A 823 4.31 5.72 40.20
N ARG A 824 4.46 4.78 41.16
CA ARG A 824 5.78 4.28 41.59
C ARG A 824 6.57 3.66 40.44
N PHE A 825 5.93 2.92 39.53
CA PHE A 825 6.60 2.42 38.33
C PHE A 825 7.01 3.53 37.36
N ALA A 826 6.16 4.55 37.15
CA ALA A 826 6.45 5.68 36.28
C ALA A 826 7.58 6.60 36.82
N GLU A 827 7.61 6.81 38.13
CA GLU A 827 8.68 7.53 38.84
C GLU A 827 10.01 6.75 38.80
N ALA A 828 9.98 5.43 39.00
CA ALA A 828 11.17 4.58 38.98
C ALA A 828 11.83 4.40 37.60
N ILE A 829 11.21 4.92 36.53
CA ILE A 829 11.76 4.94 35.16
C ILE A 829 11.92 6.37 34.60
N ASP A 830 11.55 7.40 35.36
CA ASP A 830 11.54 8.83 35.00
C ASP A 830 11.00 9.13 33.58
N HIS A 831 9.93 8.44 33.17
CA HIS A 831 9.43 8.52 31.80
C HIS A 831 8.28 9.55 31.69
N PRO A 832 8.43 10.68 30.98
CA PRO A 832 7.46 11.78 31.06
C PRO A 832 6.04 11.43 30.59
N TYR A 833 5.90 10.59 29.56
CA TYR A 833 4.59 10.11 29.11
C TYR A 833 3.92 9.23 30.18
N SER A 834 4.68 8.35 30.84
CA SER A 834 4.19 7.49 31.91
C SER A 834 3.73 8.32 33.12
N LEU A 835 4.51 9.32 33.53
CA LEU A 835 4.18 10.21 34.64
C LEU A 835 2.96 11.10 34.33
N MET A 836 2.87 11.63 33.11
CA MET A 836 1.70 12.39 32.66
C MET A 836 0.43 11.54 32.70
N LEU A 837 0.50 10.30 32.21
CA LEU A 837 -0.64 9.38 32.14
C LEU A 837 -1.10 8.91 33.53
N THR A 838 -0.18 8.55 34.44
CA THR A 838 -0.58 8.09 35.79
C THR A 838 -1.20 9.20 36.62
N HIS A 839 -0.66 10.41 36.57
CA HIS A 839 -1.28 11.59 37.18
C HIS A 839 -2.65 11.93 36.56
N PHE A 840 -2.86 11.68 35.26
CA PHE A 840 -4.17 11.78 34.62
C PHE A 840 -5.19 10.78 35.18
N GLY A 841 -4.82 9.49 35.28
CA GLY A 841 -5.71 8.45 35.81
C GLY A 841 -6.09 8.68 37.27
N ILE A 842 -5.10 8.95 38.13
CA ILE A 842 -5.31 9.26 39.56
C ILE A 842 -6.16 10.53 39.71
N GLY A 843 -5.88 11.58 38.94
CA GLY A 843 -6.66 12.82 38.94
C GLY A 843 -8.11 12.61 38.53
N SER A 844 -8.36 11.80 37.49
CA SER A 844 -9.72 11.51 37.00
C SER A 844 -10.51 10.63 37.96
N LEU A 845 -9.86 9.68 38.66
CA LEU A 845 -10.49 8.92 39.75
C LEU A 845 -10.92 9.85 40.90
N HIS A 846 -10.04 10.75 41.35
CA HIS A 846 -10.36 11.70 42.41
C HIS A 846 -11.42 12.72 41.99
N LEU A 847 -11.45 13.14 40.71
CA LEU A 847 -12.50 13.97 40.14
C LEU A 847 -13.87 13.31 40.29
N LEU A 848 -13.99 12.03 39.91
CA LEU A 848 -15.25 11.29 40.03
C LEU A 848 -15.66 11.09 41.49
N LYS A 849 -14.73 10.72 42.39
CA LYS A 849 -14.98 10.61 43.85
C LYS A 849 -15.39 11.95 44.49
N GLY A 850 -15.01 13.08 43.88
CA GLY A 850 -15.24 14.44 44.36
C GLY A 850 -14.12 15.02 45.24
N ASP A 851 -12.94 14.39 45.27
CA ASP A 851 -11.78 14.82 46.07
C ASP A 851 -10.95 15.89 45.31
N LEU A 852 -11.56 17.06 45.12
CA LEU A 852 -10.98 18.16 44.32
C LEU A 852 -9.60 18.62 44.82
N ALA A 853 -9.33 18.44 46.12
CA ALA A 853 -8.05 18.78 46.75
C ALA A 853 -6.89 17.89 46.27
N LYS A 854 -7.15 16.62 45.92
CA LYS A 854 -6.16 15.74 45.26
C LYS A 854 -6.22 15.85 43.74
N THR A 855 -7.41 16.02 43.17
CA THR A 855 -7.64 16.13 41.72
C THR A 855 -6.81 17.24 41.08
N ILE A 856 -6.93 18.47 41.58
CA ILE A 856 -6.37 19.64 40.92
C ILE A 856 -4.82 19.59 40.86
N PRO A 857 -4.08 19.38 41.97
CA PRO A 857 -2.62 19.33 41.92
C PRO A 857 -2.06 18.19 41.06
N ALA A 858 -2.74 17.04 41.01
CA ALA A 858 -2.32 15.91 40.16
C ALA A 858 -2.45 16.26 38.67
N LEU A 859 -3.58 16.83 38.26
CA LEU A 859 -3.84 17.19 36.87
C LEU A 859 -3.03 18.44 36.43
N GLU A 860 -2.81 19.41 37.32
CA GLU A 860 -1.91 20.54 37.07
C GLU A 860 -0.46 20.07 36.86
N ARG A 861 0.02 19.09 37.65
CA ARG A 861 1.34 18.44 37.44
C ARG A 861 1.40 17.67 36.12
N SER A 862 0.37 16.90 35.79
CA SER A 862 0.27 16.20 34.51
C SER A 862 0.35 17.17 33.32
N LEU A 863 -0.37 18.30 33.39
CA LEU A 863 -0.36 19.33 32.35
C LEU A 863 0.99 20.04 32.24
N ALA A 864 1.67 20.29 33.36
CA ALA A 864 3.02 20.87 33.38
C ALA A 864 4.05 19.93 32.73
N LEU A 865 4.01 18.63 33.04
CA LEU A 865 4.86 17.61 32.42
C LEU A 865 4.63 17.53 30.90
N GLY A 866 3.37 17.48 30.46
CA GLY A 866 3.03 17.44 29.03
C GLY A 866 3.51 18.65 28.25
N ARG A 867 3.48 19.85 28.86
CA ARG A 867 4.05 21.08 28.28
C ARG A 867 5.58 21.03 28.23
N ALA A 868 6.24 20.62 29.31
CA ALA A 868 7.71 20.55 29.37
C ALA A 868 8.30 19.51 28.39
N ALA A 869 7.65 18.34 28.28
CA ALA A 869 8.07 17.26 27.39
C ALA A 869 7.51 17.37 25.96
N SER A 870 6.74 18.43 25.64
CA SER A 870 6.10 18.65 24.33
C SER A 870 5.27 17.45 23.84
N ILE A 871 4.38 16.91 24.70
CA ILE A 871 3.51 15.75 24.41
C ILE A 871 2.08 16.23 24.10
N PRO A 872 1.72 16.54 22.83
CA PRO A 872 0.39 17.03 22.49
C PRO A 872 -0.71 15.96 22.59
N LEU A 873 -0.38 14.67 22.47
CA LEU A 873 -1.35 13.57 22.42
C LEU A 873 -2.18 13.42 23.70
N LEU A 874 -1.56 13.66 24.86
CA LEU A 874 -2.24 13.52 26.16
C LEU A 874 -2.89 14.81 26.65
N PHE A 875 -2.59 15.98 26.04
CA PHE A 875 -3.15 17.26 26.46
C PHE A 875 -4.69 17.28 26.49
N PRO A 876 -5.43 16.79 25.48
CA PRO A 876 -6.90 16.81 25.51
C PRO A 876 -7.53 16.10 26.70
N PHE A 877 -6.96 14.96 27.11
CA PHE A 877 -7.43 14.18 28.25
C PHE A 877 -7.22 14.95 29.56
N VAL A 878 -6.00 15.44 29.78
CA VAL A 878 -5.63 16.20 30.99
C VAL A 878 -6.37 17.53 31.09
N ALA A 879 -6.43 18.29 29.99
CA ALA A 879 -7.08 19.59 29.93
C ALA A 879 -8.59 19.48 30.23
N SER A 880 -9.29 18.51 29.63
CA SER A 880 -10.71 18.32 29.88
C SER A 880 -11.01 17.85 31.31
N SER A 881 -10.24 16.92 31.89
CA SER A 881 -10.40 16.54 33.31
C SER A 881 -10.09 17.71 34.26
N LEU A 882 -9.04 18.49 33.99
CA LEU A 882 -8.67 19.64 34.83
C LEU A 882 -9.70 20.76 34.74
N GLY A 883 -10.21 21.06 33.54
CA GLY A 883 -11.29 22.03 33.35
C GLY A 883 -12.58 21.58 34.05
N SER A 884 -12.92 20.29 34.01
CA SER A 884 -14.05 19.75 34.79
C SER A 884 -13.83 19.87 36.30
N ALA A 885 -12.60 19.70 36.79
CA ALA A 885 -12.26 19.90 38.20
C ALA A 885 -12.38 21.38 38.62
N TYR A 886 -11.90 22.30 37.78
CA TYR A 886 -12.07 23.74 37.95
C TYR A 886 -13.56 24.15 37.95
N ALA A 887 -14.39 23.57 37.08
CA ALA A 887 -15.82 23.84 37.03
C ALA A 887 -16.51 23.43 38.35
N LEU A 888 -16.24 22.22 38.85
CA LEU A 888 -16.78 21.75 40.14
C LEU A 888 -16.24 22.54 41.35
N ALA A 889 -15.04 23.09 41.25
CA ALA A 889 -14.44 24.01 42.24
C ALA A 889 -14.94 25.46 42.14
N GLY A 890 -15.84 25.78 41.19
CA GLY A 890 -16.34 27.15 40.96
C GLY A 890 -15.37 28.07 40.19
N ARG A 891 -14.20 27.58 39.77
CA ARG A 891 -13.21 28.28 38.92
C ARG A 891 -13.66 28.29 37.44
N VAL A 892 -14.92 28.64 37.20
CA VAL A 892 -15.59 28.50 35.88
C VAL A 892 -14.92 29.32 34.78
N ALA A 893 -14.35 30.48 35.12
CA ALA A 893 -13.60 31.33 34.19
C ALA A 893 -12.31 30.69 33.66
N GLU A 894 -11.71 29.75 34.41
CA GLU A 894 -10.52 28.99 34.01
C GLU A 894 -10.91 27.64 33.40
N ALA A 895 -12.01 27.05 33.88
CA ALA A 895 -12.55 25.78 33.42
C ALA A 895 -12.91 25.79 31.93
N VAL A 896 -13.65 26.81 31.49
CA VAL A 896 -14.25 26.89 30.16
C VAL A 896 -13.17 26.93 29.06
N PRO A 897 -12.21 27.88 29.06
CA PRO A 897 -11.22 27.95 27.97
C PRO A 897 -10.33 26.71 27.89
N LEU A 898 -10.07 26.04 29.02
CA LEU A 898 -9.27 24.83 29.07
C LEU A 898 -10.03 23.61 28.51
N LEU A 899 -11.35 23.52 28.77
CA LEU A 899 -12.23 22.51 28.16
C LEU A 899 -12.41 22.76 26.66
N GLU A 900 -12.60 24.02 26.24
CA GLU A 900 -12.67 24.42 24.82
C GLU A 900 -11.39 24.01 24.07
N GLN A 901 -10.21 24.33 24.60
CA GLN A 901 -8.92 23.90 24.04
C GLN A 901 -8.78 22.37 23.98
N GLY A 902 -9.23 21.64 25.01
CA GLY A 902 -9.19 20.17 25.02
C GLY A 902 -10.13 19.52 23.98
N VAL A 903 -11.28 20.14 23.70
CA VAL A 903 -12.22 19.73 22.66
C VAL A 903 -11.67 20.05 21.26
N GLU A 904 -11.20 21.28 21.04
CA GLU A 904 -10.66 21.76 19.76
C GLU A 904 -9.39 20.99 19.34
N GLN A 905 -8.42 20.85 20.24
CA GLN A 905 -7.16 20.16 19.91
C GLN A 905 -7.43 18.69 19.54
N ALA A 906 -8.30 17.98 20.26
CA ALA A 906 -8.64 16.61 19.89
C ALA A 906 -9.38 16.50 18.55
N ALA A 907 -10.27 17.46 18.23
CA ALA A 907 -10.91 17.51 16.92
C ALA A 907 -9.88 17.73 15.80
N SER A 908 -8.92 18.64 15.99
CA SER A 908 -7.82 18.88 15.04
C SER A 908 -6.93 17.65 14.84
N MET A 909 -6.73 16.85 15.90
CA MET A 909 -5.98 15.59 15.89
C MET A 909 -6.83 14.37 15.52
N LYS A 910 -8.12 14.55 15.20
CA LYS A 910 -9.11 13.50 14.89
C LYS A 910 -9.26 12.41 15.97
N LEU A 911 -9.03 12.75 17.24
CA LEU A 911 -9.10 11.82 18.38
C LEU A 911 -10.54 11.68 18.88
N MET A 912 -11.28 10.72 18.32
CA MET A 912 -12.69 10.47 18.63
C MET A 912 -12.88 9.68 19.93
N ALA A 913 -11.88 8.88 20.35
CA ALA A 913 -11.91 8.17 21.64
C ALA A 913 -12.21 9.11 22.82
N LEU A 914 -13.27 8.80 23.59
CA LEU A 914 -13.74 9.61 24.71
C LEU A 914 -14.10 11.07 24.35
N HIS A 915 -14.37 11.36 23.07
CA HIS A 915 -14.68 12.73 22.64
C HIS A 915 -16.04 13.19 23.16
N SER A 916 -17.05 12.32 23.22
CA SER A 916 -18.34 12.67 23.80
C SER A 916 -18.25 12.97 25.30
N GLN A 917 -17.37 12.29 26.05
CA GLN A 917 -17.12 12.59 27.47
C GLN A 917 -16.58 14.02 27.63
N ARG A 918 -15.59 14.40 26.80
CA ARG A 918 -14.97 15.73 26.81
C ARG A 918 -15.95 16.84 26.41
N VAL A 919 -16.83 16.58 25.45
CA VAL A 919 -17.94 17.49 25.08
C VAL A 919 -18.98 17.59 26.20
N ALA A 920 -19.31 16.49 26.88
CA ALA A 920 -20.24 16.51 28.02
C ALA A 920 -19.69 17.33 29.20
N TRP A 921 -18.40 17.22 29.54
CA TRP A 921 -17.80 18.07 30.57
C TRP A 921 -17.78 19.55 30.20
N LEU A 922 -17.58 19.89 28.92
CA LEU A 922 -17.73 21.28 28.45
C LEU A 922 -19.20 21.76 28.59
N GLY A 923 -20.18 20.90 28.31
CA GLY A 923 -21.59 21.17 28.57
C GLY A 923 -21.91 21.42 30.05
N GLU A 924 -21.39 20.59 30.95
CA GLU A 924 -21.54 20.76 32.41
C GLU A 924 -20.88 22.05 32.90
N ALA A 925 -19.70 22.42 32.36
CA ALA A 925 -19.07 23.71 32.64
C ALA A 925 -19.85 24.90 32.08
N HIS A 926 -20.50 24.78 30.92
CA HIS A 926 -21.39 25.82 30.38
C HIS A 926 -22.66 26.00 31.21
N LEU A 927 -23.22 24.91 31.75
CA LEU A 927 -24.37 24.97 32.68
C LEU A 927 -23.99 25.71 33.96
N LEU A 928 -22.83 25.38 34.55
CA LEU A 928 -22.29 26.07 35.73
C LEU A 928 -21.89 27.53 35.44
N ALA A 929 -21.65 27.88 34.18
CA ALA A 929 -21.46 29.26 33.72
C ALA A 929 -22.77 30.02 33.43
N GLY A 930 -23.94 29.41 33.65
CA GLY A 930 -25.25 29.98 33.29
C GLY A 930 -25.55 30.02 31.79
N ARG A 931 -24.68 29.46 30.93
CA ARG A 931 -24.84 29.45 29.46
C ARG A 931 -25.67 28.25 29.01
N ARG A 932 -26.93 28.22 29.46
CA ARG A 932 -27.84 27.06 29.32
C ARG A 932 -28.01 26.59 27.88
N ASP A 933 -28.22 27.48 26.91
CA ASP A 933 -28.49 27.07 25.52
C ASP A 933 -27.28 26.37 24.89
N SER A 934 -26.07 26.88 25.15
CA SER A 934 -24.83 26.21 24.76
C SER A 934 -24.65 24.87 25.48
N ALA A 935 -24.99 24.79 26.77
CA ALA A 935 -24.94 23.53 27.52
C ALA A 935 -25.89 22.48 26.92
N LEU A 936 -27.09 22.88 26.50
CA LEU A 936 -28.07 22.01 25.84
C LEU A 936 -27.58 21.53 24.46
N GLN A 937 -27.01 22.42 23.65
CA GLN A 937 -26.38 22.08 22.37
C GLN A 937 -25.24 21.06 22.57
N LEU A 938 -24.33 21.32 23.53
CA LEU A 938 -23.18 20.46 23.83
C LEU A 938 -23.60 19.09 24.38
N ALA A 939 -24.57 19.04 25.30
CA ALA A 939 -25.10 17.79 25.84
C ALA A 939 -25.83 16.95 24.78
N GLY A 940 -26.59 17.60 23.88
CA GLY A 940 -27.21 16.93 22.72
C GLY A 940 -26.17 16.39 21.73
N TRP A 941 -25.10 17.15 21.45
CA TRP A 941 -23.99 16.67 20.62
C TRP A 941 -23.26 15.49 21.27
N ALA A 942 -22.95 15.55 22.57
CA ALA A 942 -22.36 14.44 23.30
C ALA A 942 -23.23 13.17 23.30
N LEU A 943 -24.55 13.30 23.43
CA LEU A 943 -25.48 12.18 23.33
C LEU A 943 -25.51 11.56 21.93
N ASN A 944 -25.53 12.38 20.88
CA ASN A 944 -25.52 11.88 19.50
C ASN A 944 -24.18 11.21 19.16
N LEU A 945 -23.06 11.80 19.58
CA LEU A 945 -21.72 11.27 19.34
C LEU A 945 -21.47 9.96 20.11
N SER A 946 -21.87 9.88 21.39
CA SER A 946 -21.76 8.61 22.15
C SER A 946 -22.61 7.49 21.56
N ARG A 947 -23.83 7.80 21.08
CA ARG A 947 -24.68 6.83 20.35
C ARG A 947 -24.06 6.39 19.01
N GLN A 948 -23.42 7.30 18.27
CA GLN A 948 -22.71 7.00 17.01
C GLN A 948 -21.49 6.10 17.25
N LEU A 949 -20.66 6.41 18.27
CA LEU A 949 -19.44 5.68 18.62
C LEU A 949 -19.69 4.45 19.53
N LYS A 950 -20.95 4.16 19.85
CA LYS A 950 -21.38 3.06 20.75
C LYS A 950 -20.80 3.15 22.17
N GLU A 951 -20.38 4.35 22.61
CA GLU A 951 -19.81 4.63 23.94
C GLU A 951 -20.93 4.69 25.00
N ARG A 952 -21.49 3.53 25.39
CA ARG A 952 -22.73 3.43 26.20
C ARG A 952 -22.64 4.15 27.55
N ALA A 953 -21.49 4.09 28.21
CA ALA A 953 -21.24 4.81 29.45
C ALA A 953 -21.29 6.35 29.26
N ASN A 954 -20.77 6.85 28.14
CA ASN A 954 -20.81 8.27 27.81
C ASN A 954 -22.22 8.74 27.40
N GLN A 955 -23.04 7.86 26.80
CA GLN A 955 -24.47 8.10 26.60
C GLN A 955 -25.18 8.32 27.94
N ALA A 956 -24.94 7.46 28.94
CA ALA A 956 -25.53 7.61 30.28
C ALA A 956 -25.09 8.91 30.96
N TRP A 957 -23.80 9.27 30.89
CA TRP A 957 -23.28 10.55 31.38
C TRP A 957 -23.92 11.78 30.70
N ALA A 958 -24.13 11.72 29.38
CA ALA A 958 -24.78 12.79 28.61
C ALA A 958 -26.28 12.93 28.92
N LEU A 959 -27.00 11.82 29.10
CA LEU A 959 -28.41 11.80 29.50
C LEU A 959 -28.60 12.40 30.90
N ARG A 960 -27.75 12.06 31.87
CA ARG A 960 -27.75 12.68 33.20
C ARG A 960 -27.53 14.20 33.12
N LEU A 961 -26.65 14.66 32.22
CA LEU A 961 -26.45 16.10 31.99
C LEU A 961 -27.67 16.77 31.35
N LEU A 962 -28.36 16.12 30.40
CA LEU A 962 -29.63 16.63 29.86
C LEU A 962 -30.71 16.74 30.95
N GLY A 963 -30.83 15.74 31.83
CA GLY A 963 -31.71 15.81 33.00
C GLY A 963 -31.40 17.00 33.93
N GLU A 964 -30.11 17.30 34.13
CA GLU A 964 -29.65 18.47 34.88
C GLU A 964 -30.05 19.78 34.17
N ILE A 965 -29.88 19.89 32.85
CA ILE A 965 -30.21 21.08 32.04
C ILE A 965 -31.72 21.33 31.91
N HIS A 966 -32.53 20.28 31.90
CA HIS A 966 -34.00 20.36 31.90
C HIS A 966 -34.56 20.74 33.28
N LEU A 967 -33.84 20.44 34.37
CA LEU A 967 -34.18 20.86 35.73
C LEU A 967 -33.72 22.30 36.06
N HIS A 968 -32.58 22.76 35.51
CA HIS A 968 -32.02 24.09 35.77
C HIS A 968 -32.48 25.12 34.74
N SER A 969 -33.73 25.58 34.88
CA SER A 969 -34.31 26.55 33.95
C SER A 969 -35.50 27.31 34.51
N ASP A 970 -35.73 28.51 33.98
CA ASP A 970 -36.80 29.43 34.37
C ASP A 970 -38.22 28.82 34.21
N ALA A 971 -38.37 27.86 33.30
CA ALA A 971 -39.54 26.98 33.17
C ALA A 971 -39.05 25.51 33.03
N PRO A 972 -38.96 24.75 34.13
CA PRO A 972 -38.47 23.37 34.13
C PRO A 972 -39.27 22.43 33.23
N ASP A 973 -38.57 21.71 32.37
CA ASP A 973 -39.14 20.63 31.55
C ASP A 973 -39.05 19.32 32.35
N LEU A 974 -39.96 19.19 33.33
CA LEU A 974 -39.91 18.14 34.34
C LEU A 974 -40.08 16.73 33.71
N GLU A 975 -40.89 16.62 32.66
CA GLU A 975 -41.14 15.36 31.94
C GLU A 975 -39.89 14.89 31.17
N ARG A 976 -39.19 15.80 30.48
CA ARG A 976 -37.89 15.45 29.86
C ARG A 976 -36.78 15.23 30.88
N ALA A 977 -36.80 15.94 32.00
CA ALA A 977 -35.85 15.69 33.08
C ALA A 977 -36.03 14.27 33.65
N GLU A 978 -37.28 13.84 33.92
CA GLU A 978 -37.60 12.49 34.41
C GLU A 978 -37.14 11.42 33.42
N ALA A 979 -37.51 11.57 32.15
CA ALA A 979 -37.11 10.63 31.09
C ALA A 979 -35.58 10.54 30.92
N SER A 980 -34.87 11.69 30.98
CA SER A 980 -33.41 11.73 30.81
C SER A 980 -32.67 11.08 31.98
N TYR A 981 -33.09 11.35 33.22
CA TYR A 981 -32.52 10.67 34.40
C TYR A 981 -32.89 9.18 34.44
N GLY A 982 -34.08 8.79 33.96
CA GLY A 982 -34.52 7.41 33.85
C GLY A 982 -33.70 6.58 32.86
N GLU A 983 -33.49 7.09 31.63
CA GLU A 983 -32.61 6.44 30.64
C GLU A 983 -31.16 6.38 31.15
N ALA A 984 -30.67 7.43 31.83
CA ALA A 984 -29.34 7.46 32.42
C ALA A 984 -29.16 6.45 33.57
N LEU A 985 -30.13 6.33 34.48
CA LEU A 985 -30.09 5.38 35.60
C LEU A 985 -30.14 3.93 35.11
N ALA A 986 -31.06 3.61 34.19
CA ALA A 986 -31.18 2.27 33.64
C ALA A 986 -29.89 1.80 32.94
N LEU A 987 -29.23 2.68 32.18
CA LEU A 987 -27.93 2.39 31.58
C LEU A 987 -26.80 2.32 32.62
N ALA A 988 -26.83 3.16 33.66
CA ALA A 988 -25.83 3.11 34.73
C ALA A 988 -25.91 1.78 35.52
N ASP A 989 -27.11 1.31 35.83
CA ASP A 989 -27.32 0.03 36.53
C ASP A 989 -26.92 -1.17 35.64
N GLU A 990 -27.24 -1.14 34.34
CA GLU A 990 -26.85 -2.20 33.39
C GLU A 990 -25.32 -2.31 33.25
N LEU A 991 -24.61 -1.18 33.25
CA LEU A 991 -23.15 -1.11 33.12
C LEU A 991 -22.40 -1.16 34.47
N GLY A 992 -23.11 -1.27 35.60
CA GLY A 992 -22.53 -1.30 36.94
C GLY A 992 -21.91 0.02 37.42
N MET A 993 -22.30 1.15 36.82
CA MET A 993 -21.76 2.49 37.06
C MET A 993 -22.30 3.14 38.34
N ARG A 994 -22.01 2.55 39.50
CA ARG A 994 -22.54 2.95 40.81
C ARG A 994 -22.41 4.46 41.14
N PRO A 995 -21.31 5.18 40.82
CA PRO A 995 -21.20 6.63 41.02
C PRO A 995 -22.17 7.44 40.14
N LEU A 996 -22.44 6.98 38.92
CA LEU A 996 -23.41 7.62 38.02
C LEU A 996 -24.83 7.35 38.48
N ALA A 997 -25.17 6.11 38.85
CA ALA A 997 -26.49 5.76 39.41
C ALA A 997 -26.83 6.64 40.64
N ALA A 998 -25.88 6.82 41.56
CA ALA A 998 -26.03 7.73 42.70
C ALA A 998 -26.22 9.21 42.29
N ARG A 999 -25.55 9.69 41.24
CA ARG A 999 -25.80 11.03 40.67
C ARG A 999 -27.16 11.13 39.97
N CYS A 1000 -27.69 10.05 39.40
CA CYS A 1000 -29.05 10.00 38.84
C CYS A 1000 -30.11 10.04 39.94
N HIS A 1001 -30.00 9.23 41.00
CA HIS A 1001 -30.87 9.31 42.19
C HIS A 1001 -30.85 10.70 42.84
N LEU A 1002 -29.70 11.36 42.91
CA LEU A 1002 -29.60 12.76 43.36
C LEU A 1002 -30.36 13.73 42.45
N GLY A 1003 -30.36 13.50 41.13
CA GLY A 1003 -31.14 14.25 40.15
C GLY A 1003 -32.65 14.04 40.30
N LEU A 1004 -33.08 12.77 40.32
CA LEU A 1004 -34.48 12.35 40.52
C LEU A 1004 -35.03 12.87 41.85
N GLY A 1005 -34.27 12.75 42.95
CA GLY A 1005 -34.67 13.26 44.25
C GLY A 1005 -34.91 14.77 44.27
N ARG A 1006 -34.12 15.55 43.53
CA ARG A 1006 -34.35 17.00 43.34
C ARG A 1006 -35.55 17.27 42.43
N LEU A 1007 -35.76 16.46 41.39
CA LEU A 1007 -36.90 16.55 40.47
C LEU A 1007 -38.24 16.26 41.17
N CYS A 1008 -38.36 15.12 41.88
CA CYS A 1008 -39.53 14.77 42.68
C CYS A 1008 -39.86 15.84 43.72
N ARG A 1009 -38.84 16.52 44.27
CA ARG A 1009 -39.01 17.64 45.21
C ARG A 1009 -39.59 18.88 44.54
N THR A 1010 -39.18 19.19 43.30
CA THR A 1010 -39.78 20.25 42.47
C THR A 1010 -41.22 19.92 42.07
N LEU A 1011 -41.54 18.64 41.85
CA LEU A 1011 -42.91 18.13 41.61
C LEU A 1011 -43.79 18.10 42.88
N GLY A 1012 -43.22 18.31 44.08
CA GLY A 1012 -43.94 18.23 45.36
C GLY A 1012 -44.12 16.82 45.94
N SER A 1013 -43.63 15.77 45.25
CA SER A 1013 -43.66 14.37 45.68
C SER A 1013 -42.67 14.07 46.82
N SER A 1014 -42.93 14.63 48.01
CA SER A 1014 -42.02 14.62 49.17
C SER A 1014 -41.56 13.21 49.61
N GLU A 1015 -42.41 12.19 49.48
CA GLU A 1015 -42.07 10.81 49.84
C GLU A 1015 -41.08 10.17 48.83
N GLN A 1016 -41.36 10.30 47.52
CA GLN A 1016 -40.47 9.85 46.45
C GLN A 1016 -39.14 10.61 46.48
N ALA A 1017 -39.18 11.93 46.65
CA ALA A 1017 -37.99 12.77 46.80
C ALA A 1017 -37.10 12.29 47.97
N ARG A 1018 -37.71 11.92 49.09
CA ARG A 1018 -36.99 11.38 50.25
C ARG A 1018 -36.40 10.00 49.96
N ALA A 1019 -37.10 9.12 49.25
CA ALA A 1019 -36.58 7.80 48.88
C ALA A 1019 -35.34 7.92 47.97
N GLU A 1020 -35.46 8.66 46.86
CA GLU A 1020 -34.38 8.89 45.90
C GLU A 1020 -33.14 9.55 46.54
N LEU A 1021 -33.33 10.60 47.35
CA LEU A 1021 -32.22 11.25 48.07
C LEU A 1021 -31.60 10.31 49.11
N SER A 1022 -32.37 9.45 49.78
CA SER A 1022 -31.84 8.48 50.73
C SER A 1022 -30.99 7.41 50.04
N ALA A 1023 -31.44 6.90 48.88
CA ALA A 1023 -30.68 5.97 48.05
C ALA A 1023 -29.37 6.59 47.56
N ALA A 1024 -29.41 7.83 47.03
CA ALA A 1024 -28.21 8.56 46.64
C ALA A 1024 -27.21 8.69 47.80
N VAL A 1025 -27.67 9.10 48.98
CA VAL A 1025 -26.85 9.23 50.20
C VAL A 1025 -26.23 7.90 50.63
N GLU A 1026 -26.99 6.81 50.62
CA GLU A 1026 -26.49 5.47 50.99
C GLU A 1026 -25.44 4.96 50.00
N ILE A 1027 -25.70 5.09 48.69
CA ILE A 1027 -24.76 4.66 47.65
C ILE A 1027 -23.47 5.50 47.71
N PHE A 1028 -23.55 6.84 47.80
CA PHE A 1028 -22.36 7.69 47.96
C PHE A 1028 -21.55 7.36 49.22
N ARG A 1029 -22.23 7.09 50.35
CA ARG A 1029 -21.57 6.68 51.60
C ARG A 1029 -20.84 5.34 51.46
N SER A 1030 -21.44 4.37 50.76
CA SER A 1030 -20.83 3.06 50.48
C SER A 1030 -19.58 3.11 49.58
N MET A 1031 -19.27 4.27 49.00
CA MET A 1031 -18.11 4.52 48.14
C MET A 1031 -17.26 5.71 48.64
N GLU A 1032 -17.52 6.19 49.86
CA GLU A 1032 -16.85 7.35 50.48
C GLU A 1032 -16.81 8.62 49.60
N MET A 1033 -17.86 8.88 48.82
CA MET A 1033 -17.97 10.04 47.93
C MET A 1033 -18.45 11.27 48.71
N THR A 1034 -17.70 11.68 49.73
CA THR A 1034 -18.12 12.65 50.76
C THR A 1034 -18.63 13.99 50.21
N PHE A 1035 -18.01 14.53 49.15
CA PHE A 1035 -18.45 15.75 48.46
C PHE A 1035 -19.88 15.62 47.88
N TRP A 1036 -20.20 14.47 47.30
CA TRP A 1036 -21.51 14.19 46.72
C TRP A 1036 -22.53 13.76 47.77
N GLN A 1037 -22.10 12.98 48.78
CA GLN A 1037 -22.90 12.65 49.97
C GLN A 1037 -23.40 13.93 50.67
N ALA A 1038 -22.51 14.89 50.95
CA ALA A 1038 -22.88 16.14 51.62
C ALA A 1038 -23.89 16.97 50.80
N ARG A 1039 -23.80 16.97 49.47
CA ARG A 1039 -24.79 17.61 48.58
C ARG A 1039 -26.14 16.90 48.65
N ALA A 1040 -26.17 15.57 48.66
CA ALA A 1040 -27.40 14.79 48.77
C ALA A 1040 -28.05 14.93 50.17
N GLU A 1041 -27.25 14.90 51.24
CA GLU A 1041 -27.71 15.14 52.62
C GLU A 1041 -28.22 16.57 52.82
N ALA A 1042 -27.65 17.58 52.15
CA ALA A 1042 -28.19 18.95 52.17
C ALA A 1042 -29.62 19.01 51.58
N PHE A 1043 -29.83 18.46 50.38
CA PHE A 1043 -31.16 18.44 49.77
C PHE A 1043 -32.19 17.58 50.54
N LEU A 1044 -31.73 16.54 51.25
CA LEU A 1044 -32.57 15.68 52.09
C LEU A 1044 -33.03 16.37 53.40
N ASN A 1045 -32.23 17.30 53.92
CA ASN A 1045 -32.52 18.04 55.16
C ASN A 1045 -33.24 19.39 54.94
N GLU A 1046 -33.31 19.89 53.70
CA GLU A 1046 -34.05 21.11 53.35
C GLU A 1046 -35.57 20.93 53.49
N SER A 1047 -36.20 21.72 54.38
CA SER A 1047 -37.64 21.65 54.63
C SER A 1047 -38.48 22.21 53.47
N PRO A 1048 -39.63 21.60 53.11
CA PRO A 1048 -40.37 21.91 51.88
C PRO A 1048 -40.94 23.34 51.79
N HIS A 1049 -41.09 24.04 52.92
CA HIS A 1049 -41.67 25.39 52.96
C HIS A 1049 -40.69 26.55 52.68
N ARG A 1050 -39.48 26.29 52.15
CA ARG A 1050 -38.49 27.34 51.78
C ARG A 1050 -38.13 27.43 50.30
N ALA A 1051 -38.79 26.67 49.42
CA ALA A 1051 -38.42 26.56 48.01
C ALA A 1051 -38.65 27.83 47.16
N GLY A 1052 -39.39 28.84 47.64
CA GLY A 1052 -39.85 29.96 46.80
C GLY A 1052 -38.86 31.10 46.55
N ASP A 1053 -37.82 31.28 47.38
CA ASP A 1053 -37.17 32.60 47.53
C ASP A 1053 -35.62 32.57 47.48
N ARG A 1054 -35.02 31.51 46.93
CA ARG A 1054 -33.55 31.39 46.77
C ARG A 1054 -33.11 30.75 45.44
N LEU A 1055 -33.55 31.33 44.33
CA LEU A 1055 -33.05 31.03 42.98
C LEU A 1055 -32.07 32.11 42.44
N VAL A 1056 -31.35 32.80 43.33
CA VAL A 1056 -30.21 33.67 42.96
C VAL A 1056 -29.04 33.47 43.93
N GLY A 1057 -27.89 33.06 43.38
CA GLY A 1057 -26.54 33.26 43.94
C GLY A 1057 -26.26 32.83 45.38
N HIS A 1058 -25.73 31.61 45.57
CA HIS A 1058 -24.93 31.24 46.75
C HIS A 1058 -23.53 30.73 46.35
N SER A 1059 -22.79 31.59 45.64
CA SER A 1059 -21.33 31.51 45.55
C SER A 1059 -20.72 32.25 46.74
N GLY A 1060 -20.34 31.52 47.79
CA GLY A 1060 -19.64 32.05 48.97
C GLY A 1060 -18.51 31.09 49.39
N PRO A 1061 -17.34 31.59 49.79
CA PRO A 1061 -16.22 30.75 50.19
C PRO A 1061 -16.46 30.08 51.54
N VAL A 1062 -15.93 28.88 51.72
CA VAL A 1062 -15.82 28.22 53.03
C VAL A 1062 -14.43 28.50 53.58
N GLU A 1063 -14.31 29.41 54.54
CA GLU A 1063 -13.08 29.60 55.30
C GLU A 1063 -12.95 28.53 56.41
N PRO A 1064 -11.73 28.07 56.74
CA PRO A 1064 -11.51 27.05 57.77
C PRO A 1064 -11.35 27.64 59.18
N GLU A 1065 -12.12 27.15 60.15
CA GLU A 1065 -11.87 27.46 61.58
C GLU A 1065 -10.76 26.58 62.18
N GLU A 1066 -9.74 27.20 62.77
CA GLU A 1066 -8.83 26.51 63.71
C GLU A 1066 -9.50 26.27 65.07
N GLN A 1067 -9.28 25.10 65.69
CA GLN A 1067 -9.48 24.93 67.14
C GLN A 1067 -8.23 24.40 67.85
N ARG A 1068 -7.77 25.15 68.85
CA ARG A 1068 -6.60 24.84 69.69
C ARG A 1068 -6.99 23.91 70.86
N GLY A 1069 -6.33 22.75 71.02
CA GLY A 1069 -6.76 21.70 71.99
C GLY A 1069 -5.82 21.32 73.17
N ARG A 1070 -4.51 21.09 72.93
CA ARG A 1070 -3.45 20.74 73.93
C ARG A 1070 -3.67 19.53 74.88
N SER A 1071 -2.86 18.49 74.69
CA SER A 1071 -2.04 17.86 75.76
C SER A 1071 -0.82 17.16 75.12
N ARG A 1072 0.41 17.64 75.36
CA ARG A 1072 1.35 17.22 76.42
C ARG A 1072 1.69 15.71 76.37
N GLY A 1073 2.86 15.27 75.89
CA GLY A 1073 4.03 15.95 75.28
C GLY A 1073 5.37 15.37 75.77
N ARG A 1074 6.51 15.92 75.32
CA ARG A 1074 7.86 15.99 75.95
C ARG A 1074 8.99 16.08 74.91
N HIS A 1075 10.03 16.83 75.28
CA HIS A 1075 11.42 16.87 74.79
C HIS A 1075 11.84 17.66 73.52
N ALA A 1076 12.77 18.58 73.79
CA ALA A 1076 13.89 19.10 72.99
C ALA A 1076 13.65 20.12 71.85
N ALA A 1077 14.44 21.19 71.93
CA ALA A 1077 14.74 22.22 70.92
C ALA A 1077 16.29 22.14 70.67
N PRO A 1078 17.02 23.09 70.02
CA PRO A 1078 16.58 24.35 69.37
C PRO A 1078 17.32 24.72 68.04
N ASP A 1079 16.95 25.90 67.51
CA ASP A 1079 17.83 26.94 66.92
C ASP A 1079 18.51 26.86 65.52
N LEU A 1080 18.88 28.07 65.06
CA LEU A 1080 19.79 28.47 63.97
C LEU A 1080 19.44 28.07 62.52
N GLY A 1081 19.81 28.82 61.48
CA GLY A 1081 20.44 30.15 61.43
C GLY A 1081 21.80 30.21 60.70
N ARG A 1082 21.82 30.83 59.51
CA ARG A 1082 22.97 31.14 58.60
C ARG A 1082 23.54 30.01 57.72
N ALA A 1083 23.12 30.00 56.45
CA ALA A 1083 23.89 29.64 55.24
C ALA A 1083 22.98 29.96 54.02
N LEU A 1084 23.38 30.65 52.94
CA LEU A 1084 24.64 31.30 52.54
C LEU A 1084 24.33 32.62 51.80
N GLY A 1085 25.31 33.52 51.73
CA GLY A 1085 25.30 34.71 50.86
C GLY A 1085 26.71 35.31 50.75
N ARG A 1086 27.10 35.70 49.51
CA ARG A 1086 28.46 35.99 48.93
C ARG A 1086 28.71 35.00 47.79
N ILE A 1087 29.32 35.30 46.63
CA ILE A 1087 29.87 36.50 45.94
C ILE A 1087 29.85 36.13 44.42
N ALA A 1088 29.77 36.98 43.40
CA ALA A 1088 29.86 38.44 43.24
C ALA A 1088 28.54 38.99 42.60
N GLN A 1089 28.35 40.15 41.95
CA GLN A 1089 29.16 41.30 41.47
C GLN A 1089 30.09 41.13 40.24
N ASP A 1090 29.61 41.47 39.04
CA ASP A 1090 30.17 42.58 38.21
C ASP A 1090 29.32 42.86 36.96
N GLU A 1091 29.21 44.15 36.61
CA GLU A 1091 28.78 44.73 35.32
C GLU A 1091 30.03 45.42 34.73
N PRO A 1092 30.20 45.66 33.40
CA PRO A 1092 29.34 46.62 32.69
C PRO A 1092 29.21 46.54 31.13
N VAL A 1093 28.29 47.35 30.57
CA VAL A 1093 28.40 48.13 29.31
C VAL A 1093 28.33 47.43 27.92
N ALA A 1094 27.08 47.38 27.40
CA ALA A 1094 26.55 48.16 26.26
C ALA A 1094 26.71 47.78 24.76
N ASN A 1095 25.62 48.07 24.02
CA ASN A 1095 25.46 48.37 22.58
C ASN A 1095 25.63 47.19 21.56
N GLU A 1096 24.90 47.11 20.42
CA GLU A 1096 24.14 48.12 19.64
C GLU A 1096 22.74 47.64 19.14
N VAL A 1097 21.82 48.62 18.92
CA VAL A 1097 20.88 48.81 17.77
C VAL A 1097 20.15 47.55 17.19
N VAL A 1098 18.85 47.27 17.43
CA VAL A 1098 17.58 47.95 17.01
C VAL A 1098 16.89 47.33 15.76
N GLU A 1099 15.55 47.38 15.76
CA GLU A 1099 14.56 47.07 14.69
C GLU A 1099 14.25 45.61 14.30
N GLY A 1100 12.95 45.32 14.06
CA GLY A 1100 12.52 44.15 13.29
C GLY A 1100 11.47 43.18 13.86
N LEU A 1101 10.28 43.63 14.28
CA LEU A 1101 8.95 43.08 13.87
C LEU A 1101 7.79 43.70 14.68
N GLY A 1102 6.67 43.96 14.00
CA GLY A 1102 5.57 44.78 14.52
C GLY A 1102 4.35 44.01 15.09
N HIS A 1103 3.41 44.76 15.64
CA HIS A 1103 2.15 44.27 16.20
C HIS A 1103 1.33 43.42 15.22
N VAL A 1104 0.74 42.33 15.73
CA VAL A 1104 -0.49 41.75 15.18
C VAL A 1104 -1.59 41.90 16.22
N VAL A 1105 -2.62 42.67 15.87
CA VAL A 1105 -3.83 42.85 16.68
C VAL A 1105 -4.77 41.68 16.41
N ILE A 1106 -5.13 40.91 17.44
CA ILE A 1106 -6.15 39.85 17.32
C ILE A 1106 -7.54 40.51 17.36
N PRO A 1107 -8.36 40.44 16.30
CA PRO A 1107 -9.69 41.04 16.30
C PRO A 1107 -10.67 40.21 17.13
N ARG A 1108 -11.44 40.87 18.00
CA ARG A 1108 -12.65 40.26 18.59
C ARG A 1108 -13.75 40.17 17.54
N GLN A 1109 -14.14 38.96 17.18
CA GLN A 1109 -15.46 38.68 16.57
C GLN A 1109 -16.09 37.51 17.32
N GLY A 1110 -17.32 37.69 17.80
CA GLY A 1110 -18.08 36.63 18.46
C GLY A 1110 -18.81 35.79 17.43
N ALA A 1111 -18.51 34.49 17.36
CA ALA A 1111 -19.27 33.53 16.56
C ALA A 1111 -20.36 32.89 17.43
N VAL A 1112 -21.61 32.92 16.97
CA VAL A 1112 -22.70 32.12 17.56
C VAL A 1112 -22.59 30.70 17.02
N LEU A 1113 -22.58 29.70 17.91
CA LEU A 1113 -22.58 28.29 17.53
C LEU A 1113 -23.92 27.91 16.90
N ALA A 1114 -23.93 27.76 15.58
CA ALA A 1114 -25.00 27.11 14.83
C ALA A 1114 -24.82 25.59 14.86
N PRO A 1115 -25.91 24.79 14.93
CA PRO A 1115 -25.81 23.34 14.84
C PRO A 1115 -25.32 22.92 13.45
N LEU A 1116 -24.33 22.03 13.41
CA LEU A 1116 -23.86 21.40 12.18
C LEU A 1116 -24.75 20.20 11.83
N ASP A 1117 -25.35 20.22 10.64
CA ASP A 1117 -26.05 19.05 10.09
C ASP A 1117 -25.03 17.96 9.71
N VAL A 1118 -25.11 16.80 10.37
CA VAL A 1118 -24.15 15.71 10.18
C VAL A 1118 -24.59 14.80 9.02
N GLY A 1119 -24.29 15.25 7.80
CA GLY A 1119 -24.22 14.36 6.64
C GLY A 1119 -23.05 13.37 6.75
N PRO A 1120 -23.04 12.27 5.97
CA PRO A 1120 -21.96 11.28 6.01
C PRO A 1120 -20.62 11.91 5.56
N VAL A 1121 -19.64 11.93 6.45
CA VAL A 1121 -18.39 12.67 6.27
C VAL A 1121 -17.42 11.93 5.35
N LEU A 1122 -17.19 12.51 4.16
CA LEU A 1122 -16.08 12.15 3.28
C LEU A 1122 -14.75 12.66 3.86
N LEU A 1123 -13.72 11.81 3.85
CA LEU A 1123 -12.35 12.19 4.19
C LEU A 1123 -11.66 12.87 3.01
N LEU A 1124 -11.49 14.19 3.09
CA LEU A 1124 -10.57 14.97 2.25
C LEU A 1124 -9.77 15.97 3.11
N GLU A 1125 -8.61 16.35 2.60
CA GLU A 1125 -7.67 17.29 3.22
C GLU A 1125 -7.90 18.71 2.66
N VAL A 1126 -7.61 19.75 3.46
CA VAL A 1126 -7.85 21.15 3.05
C VAL A 1126 -6.67 22.05 3.46
N GLY A 1127 -6.06 22.70 2.46
CA GLY A 1127 -5.05 23.74 2.62
C GLY A 1127 -5.63 25.15 2.88
N PRO A 1128 -4.77 26.19 2.97
CA PRO A 1128 -5.14 27.50 3.52
C PRO A 1128 -6.02 28.41 2.62
N ARG A 1129 -6.53 29.48 3.25
CA ARG A 1129 -7.58 30.39 2.75
C ARG A 1129 -7.06 31.58 1.92
N GLN A 1130 -7.93 32.14 1.07
CA GLN A 1130 -8.15 33.59 0.93
C GLN A 1130 -9.59 33.89 0.44
N SER A 1131 -10.03 35.15 0.42
CA SER A 1131 -11.46 35.52 0.48
C SER A 1131 -11.92 36.68 -0.43
N ASP A 1132 -13.25 36.82 -0.52
CA ASP A 1132 -14.06 38.00 -0.87
C ASP A 1132 -14.12 38.51 -2.32
N ARG A 1133 -15.29 38.32 -2.98
CA ARG A 1133 -16.31 39.38 -3.18
C ARG A 1133 -17.54 38.92 -4.00
N LEU A 1134 -18.67 39.63 -3.79
CA LEU A 1134 -19.95 39.59 -4.54
C LEU A 1134 -20.76 38.28 -4.41
N GLY A 1135 -22.11 38.29 -4.41
CA GLY A 1135 -23.02 39.44 -4.38
C GLY A 1135 -24.47 39.13 -4.78
N ALA A 1136 -25.27 38.61 -3.83
CA ALA A 1136 -26.76 38.58 -3.76
C ALA A 1136 -27.65 38.55 -5.04
N ALA A 1137 -28.56 37.55 -5.13
CA ALA A 1137 -30.01 37.74 -5.38
C ALA A 1137 -30.83 36.43 -5.48
N LEU A 1138 -31.94 36.33 -4.71
CA LEU A 1138 -33.22 35.62 -4.98
C LEU A 1138 -33.21 34.08 -5.23
N GLY A 1139 -34.25 33.30 -4.88
CA GLY A 1139 -35.54 33.60 -4.25
C GLY A 1139 -36.33 32.33 -3.85
N HIS A 1140 -37.54 32.51 -3.29
CA HIS A 1140 -38.40 31.46 -2.68
C HIS A 1140 -38.92 30.35 -3.60
N ALA A 1141 -39.17 29.17 -3.02
CA ALA A 1141 -40.37 28.35 -3.28
C ALA A 1141 -40.71 27.46 -2.05
N ASP A 1142 -41.99 27.36 -1.70
CA ASP A 1142 -42.52 26.62 -0.54
C ASP A 1142 -43.42 25.43 -0.97
N LEU A 1143 -43.95 24.69 0.03
CA LEU A 1143 -45.16 23.82 0.03
C LEU A 1143 -45.02 22.28 -0.22
N PRO A 1144 -45.95 21.45 0.35
CA PRO A 1144 -45.56 20.14 0.91
C PRO A 1144 -46.62 18.99 0.72
N HIS A 1145 -46.66 18.05 1.70
CA HIS A 1145 -47.72 17.08 2.07
C HIS A 1145 -47.69 15.62 1.57
N HIS A 1146 -47.64 14.71 2.56
CA HIS A 1146 -48.37 13.42 2.65
C HIS A 1146 -48.05 12.31 1.60
N ARG A 1147 -48.36 11.01 1.81
CA ARG A 1147 -49.41 10.38 2.65
C ARG A 1147 -49.02 8.96 3.13
N GLN A 1148 -49.74 8.44 4.11
CA GLN A 1148 -49.63 7.05 4.58
C GLN A 1148 -50.17 6.04 3.55
N PHE A 1149 -49.68 4.80 3.59
CA PHE A 1149 -50.47 3.61 3.22
C PHE A 1149 -50.22 2.45 4.20
N ARG A 1150 -51.17 1.51 4.29
CA ARG A 1150 -51.29 0.57 5.41
C ARG A 1150 -51.83 -0.79 4.93
N ARG A 1151 -51.12 -1.89 5.23
CA ARG A 1151 -51.52 -3.32 5.08
C ARG A 1151 -51.89 -3.80 3.67
N GLU A 1152 -51.32 -4.94 3.24
CA GLU A 1152 -51.99 -6.26 3.35
C GLU A 1152 -51.04 -7.43 3.04
N GLY A 1153 -51.38 -8.61 3.56
CA GLY A 1153 -50.90 -9.93 3.14
C GLY A 1153 -52.14 -10.84 2.93
N PRO A 1154 -52.06 -12.20 2.85
CA PRO A 1154 -51.10 -13.04 3.60
C PRO A 1154 -50.69 -14.39 2.93
N SER A 1155 -50.13 -15.29 3.75
CA SER A 1155 -50.05 -16.77 3.62
C SER A 1155 -48.92 -17.35 2.74
N SER A 1156 -48.34 -18.53 3.02
CA SER A 1156 -48.61 -19.58 4.05
C SER A 1156 -47.30 -20.36 4.40
N SER A 1157 -47.15 -21.25 5.41
CA SER A 1157 -47.87 -21.52 6.69
C SER A 1157 -47.23 -22.69 7.50
N LEU A 1158 -47.12 -22.58 8.84
CA LEU A 1158 -46.92 -23.68 9.86
C LEU A 1158 -45.52 -24.36 9.89
N GLN A 1159 -44.99 -24.97 10.97
CA GLN A 1159 -45.37 -25.28 12.38
C GLN A 1159 -44.04 -25.50 13.18
N ARG A 1160 -43.72 -24.98 14.39
CA ARG A 1160 -44.22 -25.22 15.78
C ARG A 1160 -44.46 -26.71 16.12
N ARG A 1161 -44.01 -27.32 17.25
CA ARG A 1161 -43.69 -26.84 18.63
C ARG A 1161 -42.71 -27.82 19.41
N PRO A 1162 -42.55 -27.89 20.78
CA PRO A 1162 -41.31 -28.35 21.48
C PRO A 1162 -41.52 -29.54 22.48
N VAL A 1163 -40.58 -29.81 23.42
CA VAL A 1163 -40.79 -30.16 24.89
C VAL A 1163 -39.49 -30.59 25.64
N GLN A 1164 -39.48 -30.45 26.99
CA GLN A 1164 -38.52 -30.91 28.03
C GLN A 1164 -39.33 -31.47 29.24
N PRO A 1165 -38.79 -32.10 30.32
CA PRO A 1165 -37.49 -32.78 30.61
C PRO A 1165 -37.69 -34.19 31.28
N HIS A 1166 -36.65 -34.82 31.88
CA HIS A 1166 -36.70 -35.57 33.18
C HIS A 1166 -35.30 -36.10 33.64
N LEU A 1167 -35.18 -36.82 34.78
CA LEU A 1167 -33.95 -36.95 35.61
C LEU A 1167 -33.26 -38.36 35.69
N PRO A 1168 -31.94 -38.43 36.01
CA PRO A 1168 -31.16 -39.64 36.39
C PRO A 1168 -31.01 -39.82 37.95
N PRO A 1169 -30.43 -40.92 38.49
CA PRO A 1169 -29.00 -40.91 38.96
C PRO A 1169 -28.30 -42.31 39.06
N ASP A 1170 -27.15 -42.38 39.77
CA ASP A 1170 -26.52 -43.56 40.45
C ASP A 1170 -25.80 -44.63 39.56
N ARG A 1171 -24.55 -45.12 39.79
CA ARG A 1171 -23.60 -45.36 40.93
C ARG A 1171 -22.14 -45.50 40.36
N LEU A 1172 -20.95 -45.59 41.03
CA LEU A 1172 -20.29 -45.44 42.36
C LEU A 1172 -18.74 -45.64 42.10
N LYS A 1173 -17.70 -45.28 42.89
CA LYS A 1173 -17.37 -44.24 43.91
C LYS A 1173 -15.86 -44.34 44.29
N ARG A 1174 -15.32 -43.38 45.07
CA ARG A 1174 -14.04 -43.38 45.88
C ARG A 1174 -12.67 -43.17 45.18
N CYS A 1175 -11.64 -42.57 45.79
CA CYS A 1175 -11.52 -41.54 46.87
C CYS A 1175 -10.04 -41.20 47.21
N VAL A 1176 -9.74 -39.95 47.63
CA VAL A 1176 -8.49 -39.49 48.35
C VAL A 1176 -7.19 -39.54 47.50
N GLY A 1177 -6.18 -38.66 47.67
CA GLY A 1177 -5.99 -37.51 48.55
C GLY A 1177 -4.68 -36.74 48.27
N VAL A 1178 -4.35 -35.76 49.11
CA VAL A 1178 -3.19 -34.84 48.99
C VAL A 1178 -1.94 -35.41 49.68
N ASP A 1179 -0.73 -35.13 49.17
CA ASP A 1179 0.43 -34.58 49.92
C ASP A 1179 1.77 -34.65 49.13
N ASP A 1180 2.60 -33.61 49.32
CA ASP A 1180 4.04 -33.48 48.98
C ASP A 1180 4.88 -34.03 50.19
N PRO A 1181 6.23 -34.19 50.22
CA PRO A 1181 7.25 -33.72 49.26
C PRO A 1181 8.49 -34.63 48.99
N GLY A 1182 9.37 -34.18 48.07
CA GLY A 1182 10.80 -34.03 48.43
C GLY A 1182 11.91 -34.90 47.77
N ILE A 1183 12.94 -34.18 47.27
CA ILE A 1183 14.39 -34.40 47.47
C ILE A 1183 15.17 -35.52 46.69
N ALA A 1184 16.16 -35.05 45.91
CA ALA A 1184 17.49 -35.61 45.56
C ALA A 1184 17.71 -36.90 44.71
N ASP A 1185 18.21 -36.67 43.49
CA ASP A 1185 19.58 -37.00 43.00
C ASP A 1185 20.05 -38.47 42.72
N LEU A 1186 21.08 -38.58 41.86
CA LEU A 1186 21.99 -39.72 41.56
C LEU A 1186 21.44 -41.06 40.98
N GLY A 1187 21.41 -41.15 39.63
CA GLY A 1187 22.45 -41.93 38.92
C GLY A 1187 22.26 -43.41 38.48
N ARG A 1188 22.71 -43.67 37.23
CA ARG A 1188 23.31 -44.93 36.68
C ARG A 1188 22.43 -46.14 36.23
N THR A 1189 22.29 -46.22 34.89
CA THR A 1189 22.59 -47.39 33.99
C THR A 1189 22.06 -48.81 34.26
N PHE A 1190 21.32 -49.37 33.30
CA PHE A 1190 21.46 -50.70 32.62
C PHE A 1190 20.17 -50.94 31.77
N HIS A 1191 20.05 -51.78 30.73
CA HIS A 1191 20.95 -52.70 30.00
C HIS A 1191 20.42 -52.84 28.54
N GLY A 1192 21.19 -53.38 27.59
CA GLY A 1192 20.70 -53.75 26.24
C GLY A 1192 21.27 -55.09 25.70
N PRO A 1193 20.71 -55.69 24.63
CA PRO A 1193 21.08 -57.04 24.16
C PRO A 1193 21.93 -57.10 22.86
N VAL A 1194 23.25 -57.23 23.07
CA VAL A 1194 24.16 -58.30 22.60
C VAL A 1194 23.60 -59.44 21.71
N ILE A 1195 24.27 -60.12 20.74
CA ILE A 1195 25.53 -60.07 19.90
C ILE A 1195 25.36 -61.11 18.74
N VAL A 1196 26.21 -61.10 17.68
CA VAL A 1196 26.91 -62.26 17.00
C VAL A 1196 27.00 -62.02 15.46
N ARG A 1197 28.12 -62.17 14.73
CA ARG A 1197 29.59 -62.03 14.94
C ARG A 1197 30.29 -62.08 13.54
N GLY A 1198 31.44 -61.43 13.35
CA GLY A 1198 32.29 -61.62 12.15
C GLY A 1198 33.62 -60.86 12.20
N HIS A 1199 34.76 -61.57 12.10
CA HIS A 1199 36.16 -61.08 12.24
C HIS A 1199 37.13 -62.23 11.87
N PRO A 1200 38.49 -62.11 11.88
CA PRO A 1200 39.39 -60.99 12.26
C PRO A 1200 40.39 -60.65 11.09
N ASP A 1201 41.63 -60.09 11.19
CA ASP A 1201 42.46 -59.47 12.23
C ASP A 1201 43.58 -58.55 11.61
N ARG A 1202 44.32 -57.83 12.48
CA ARG A 1202 45.78 -57.49 12.41
C ARG A 1202 46.44 -56.62 11.30
N ARG A 1203 46.75 -55.39 11.75
CA ARG A 1203 48.11 -54.84 12.06
C ARG A 1203 49.10 -54.34 10.96
N VAL A 1204 49.63 -53.13 11.26
CA VAL A 1204 51.07 -52.74 11.48
C VAL A 1204 51.76 -51.72 10.53
N ARG A 1205 52.27 -50.66 11.19
CA ARG A 1205 53.36 -49.71 10.83
C ARG A 1205 53.19 -48.71 9.67
N ALA A 1206 54.06 -47.70 9.74
CA ALA A 1206 54.25 -46.59 8.80
C ALA A 1206 55.70 -46.59 8.30
N LEU A 1207 55.96 -45.91 7.16
CA LEU A 1207 57.15 -45.09 6.84
C LEU A 1207 57.07 -44.60 5.37
N ASP A 1208 57.63 -43.41 5.12
CA ASP A 1208 58.21 -42.87 3.87
C ASP A 1208 57.44 -42.87 2.51
N GLY A 1209 57.88 -41.97 1.62
CA GLY A 1209 57.55 -41.99 0.17
C GLY A 1209 58.48 -42.94 -0.61
N PRO A 1210 58.57 -42.88 -1.97
CA PRO A 1210 58.87 -41.62 -2.69
C PRO A 1210 58.44 -41.49 -4.19
N GLN A 1211 58.71 -40.29 -4.77
CA GLN A 1211 59.25 -40.01 -6.13
C GLN A 1211 58.66 -40.55 -7.48
N ARG A 1212 58.45 -39.57 -8.38
CA ARG A 1212 58.95 -39.42 -9.79
C ARG A 1212 58.12 -39.82 -11.04
N GLY A 1213 58.36 -39.03 -12.11
CA GLY A 1213 57.83 -39.13 -13.48
C GLY A 1213 57.11 -37.82 -13.90
N ALA A 1214 57.73 -36.73 -14.40
CA ALA A 1214 58.71 -36.52 -15.49
C ALA A 1214 58.18 -36.89 -16.88
N GLY A 1215 58.17 -36.03 -17.91
CA GLY A 1215 58.58 -34.61 -18.08
C GLY A 1215 57.88 -34.05 -19.35
N ALA A 1216 58.37 -33.09 -20.16
CA ALA A 1216 59.37 -32.02 -20.08
C ALA A 1216 59.14 -31.10 -21.33
N GLY A 1217 59.36 -29.77 -21.27
CA GLY A 1217 59.05 -28.92 -22.45
C GLY A 1217 59.20 -27.39 -22.32
N GLN A 1218 60.43 -26.90 -22.22
CA GLN A 1218 60.86 -25.51 -22.53
C GLN A 1218 62.25 -25.61 -23.21
N PRO A 1219 62.74 -24.66 -24.06
CA PRO A 1219 62.72 -23.22 -23.80
C PRO A 1219 62.61 -22.27 -25.03
N ALA A 1220 62.62 -20.95 -24.80
CA ALA A 1220 63.52 -19.98 -25.48
C ALA A 1220 63.38 -18.55 -24.89
N VAL A 1221 64.49 -17.78 -24.90
CA VAL A 1221 64.54 -16.34 -24.54
C VAL A 1221 65.43 -15.62 -25.55
N ARG A 1222 65.06 -14.40 -25.98
CA ARG A 1222 66.00 -13.44 -26.60
C ARG A 1222 65.56 -11.98 -26.47
N ARG A 1223 66.54 -11.08 -26.31
CA ARG A 1223 66.44 -9.60 -26.40
C ARG A 1223 66.91 -9.12 -27.77
N VAL A 1224 66.41 -7.95 -28.20
CA VAL A 1224 67.05 -6.74 -28.82
C VAL A 1224 65.86 -5.77 -29.01
N GLU A 1225 65.74 -4.54 -28.48
CA GLU A 1225 66.60 -3.36 -28.24
C GLU A 1225 66.53 -2.27 -29.35
N ARG A 1226 65.92 -1.11 -28.98
CA ARG A 1226 66.03 0.27 -29.54
C ARG A 1226 65.68 0.56 -31.03
N ASP A 1227 64.88 1.60 -31.26
CA ASP A 1227 65.44 2.92 -31.65
C ASP A 1227 64.50 4.13 -31.30
N ARG A 1228 64.75 5.34 -31.83
CA ARG A 1228 64.39 6.66 -31.25
C ARG A 1228 63.32 7.53 -31.95
N LEU A 1229 62.78 8.45 -31.13
CA LEU A 1229 62.12 9.77 -31.37
C LEU A 1229 62.68 10.63 -32.54
N PRO A 1230 61.93 11.63 -33.11
CA PRO A 1230 61.35 12.77 -32.36
C PRO A 1230 60.00 13.40 -32.84
N ARG A 1231 59.58 14.48 -32.14
CA ARG A 1231 58.46 15.41 -32.46
C ARG A 1231 58.74 16.32 -33.68
N PRO A 1232 57.74 17.09 -34.18
CA PRO A 1232 57.64 18.50 -33.75
C PRO A 1232 56.20 18.99 -33.42
N GLU A 1233 56.04 20.31 -33.23
CA GLU A 1233 54.86 21.05 -32.70
C GLU A 1233 54.15 21.91 -33.80
N PRO A 1234 53.02 22.62 -33.49
CA PRO A 1234 52.04 23.09 -34.50
C PRO A 1234 52.19 24.58 -34.95
N PRO A 1235 51.32 25.07 -35.85
CA PRO A 1235 51.09 26.50 -36.12
C PRO A 1235 49.69 27.02 -35.68
N ASP A 1236 49.53 28.35 -35.68
CA ASP A 1236 48.45 29.12 -35.03
C ASP A 1236 47.37 29.77 -35.95
N HIS A 1237 46.30 30.23 -35.30
CA HIS A 1237 45.42 31.40 -35.57
C HIS A 1237 45.22 32.01 -36.98
N LEU A 1238 43.93 32.14 -37.38
CA LEU A 1238 43.20 33.33 -37.94
C LEU A 1238 41.80 32.81 -38.40
N GLN A 1239 40.60 33.28 -38.02
CA GLN A 1239 39.97 34.56 -37.65
C GLN A 1239 39.28 35.30 -38.85
N VAL A 1240 38.06 35.82 -38.59
CA VAL A 1240 37.26 36.84 -39.34
C VAL A 1240 36.23 36.35 -40.40
N ALA A 1241 34.97 36.80 -40.21
CA ALA A 1241 33.88 37.05 -41.19
C ALA A 1241 33.23 35.89 -42.02
N GLU A 1242 32.01 36.01 -42.57
CA GLU A 1242 30.75 36.69 -42.17
C GLU A 1242 29.56 36.11 -43.00
N GLN A 1243 28.33 36.42 -42.59
CA GLN A 1243 27.09 36.52 -43.41
C GLN A 1243 26.86 35.58 -44.63
N SER A 1244 25.83 34.71 -44.56
CA SER A 1244 24.59 34.87 -45.35
C SER A 1244 23.53 33.80 -44.99
N ARG A 1245 22.24 34.11 -45.21
CA ARG A 1245 21.12 33.15 -45.10
C ARG A 1245 20.89 32.45 -46.45
N ASP A 1246 20.38 31.22 -46.45
CA ASP A 1246 18.98 30.92 -46.86
C ASP A 1246 18.69 29.39 -46.97
N ALA A 1247 17.39 29.06 -46.97
CA ALA A 1247 16.75 27.78 -47.37
C ALA A 1247 16.92 26.49 -46.52
N PHE A 1248 15.77 26.02 -46.02
CA PHE A 1248 15.37 24.63 -45.70
C PHE A 1248 15.24 23.75 -46.98
N PRO A 1249 14.93 22.43 -46.91
CA PRO A 1249 14.87 21.50 -45.76
C PRO A 1249 15.62 20.15 -45.97
N LEU A 1250 15.99 19.49 -44.86
CA LEU A 1250 15.49 18.16 -44.46
C LEU A 1250 15.94 17.80 -43.04
#